data_AF-A0A2D6BRL8-F1
#
_entry.id   AF-A0A2D6BRL8-F1
#
_cell.length_a   1.000
_cell.length_b   1.000
_cell.length_c   1.000
_cell.angle_alpha   90.00
_cell.angle_beta   90.00
_cell.angle_gamma   90.00
#
_symmetry.space_group_name_H-M   'P 1'
#
loop_
_entity.id
_entity.type
_entity.pdbx_description
1 polymer ?
#
loop_
_entity_poly.entity_id
_entity_poly.type
_entity_poly.pdbx_seq_one_letter_code
_entity_poly.pdbx_strand_id
1 'polypeptide(L)'
;MYRPGDECPRDPLALVRGLVRPPSAAVDGDGRLRGAGRPLRDARDRRPGGRSHRGRPGSGAHHRRDVRPGGRARHRCLRPARAGRGTTARPNEPQAAGSPDPRLHRAGPARRPAHPALPNALRPRTPRRAGRDLLVKTAAIAVALLFTLADPAAGFERTETRQPCSSFDALRRPHFGDTHVHTTFSFDAWGQGTRGGPRDAYRYARGEAVGLQPYDREGRAIGRAQLRRPLDFAVVTDHSDLLGETRICQDPALPGHDSIVCRVVRRFPMLGYGLVNGHVYSSTDPKRYSFCGPDAVHCLEAAKGPWQVTRQAAEEFYDRSAACTFTSFVGYEWTGMPGGRNTHRNVIFRNDVAQEAPTTYLETPTAQGLWQALTDECLEGPERCDVLAIPHNSNVSGGLMWWSPEDADEARTRMRLERVVEITQHKGDSECRAGAEDELCSYETLPYEKMSDMAMPWAQAEIPPQVYTREVLTEGLVQLMRLGVNPFAFGVIGSTDTHFATPGMVDEDQHQGHAAGSVSSRFGPPAFPDVRFFNPGGLAVIYAEENSRDALFEGLRRRETYGTSGPRIALRFFGGWGFDPGLCGASDAVTQGYRDGVPMGGDLPAAPHAGAAPRFFVSALRDPAEGGSPSTPLQRVQIVKGWVAGGETREAVVEVAGTPQNGAKVDLATCEPRGAGHDQLCSVWTDPDFDPTAPAYYYTRVVENPSCRWNQYLCNRAGVVCSDPATIPSGMDACCDPEVPTTIQERAWSSPIWYTPREVN
;
A
#
# COMPACT_ATOMS: atom_id res chain seq x y z
N MET A 1 1.16 -54.02 8.55
CA MET A 1 1.23 -55.43 8.09
C MET A 1 0.99 -55.41 6.59
N TYR A 2 1.98 -55.87 5.81
CA TYR A 2 2.05 -56.08 4.35
C TYR A 2 0.88 -56.99 3.83
N ARG A 3 0.39 -57.06 2.57
CA ARG A 3 0.95 -56.85 1.19
C ARG A 3 -0.14 -57.04 0.06
N PRO A 4 0.15 -57.11 -1.28
CA PRO A 4 -0.10 -56.07 -2.31
C PRO A 4 -0.80 -56.56 -3.63
N GLY A 5 -0.83 -55.72 -4.68
CA GLY A 5 -0.78 -56.17 -6.09
C GLY A 5 -1.59 -55.33 -7.08
N ASP A 6 -0.91 -54.45 -7.83
CA ASP A 6 -0.80 -54.48 -9.31
C ASP A 6 -0.56 -53.10 -9.95
N GLU A 7 0.17 -53.14 -11.07
CA GLU A 7 1.06 -52.13 -11.63
C GLU A 7 0.39 -51.07 -12.54
N CYS A 8 1.07 -49.93 -12.68
CA CYS A 8 0.79 -48.87 -13.67
C CYS A 8 1.06 -49.30 -15.13
N PRO A 9 0.43 -48.60 -16.09
CA PRO A 9 1.14 -48.20 -17.30
C PRO A 9 1.18 -46.68 -17.49
N ARG A 10 2.33 -46.26 -18.03
CA ARG A 10 2.69 -44.92 -18.53
C ARG A 10 2.11 -44.75 -19.94
N ASP A 11 1.61 -43.55 -20.27
CA ASP A 11 1.84 -42.75 -21.50
C ASP A 11 0.65 -41.78 -21.77
N PRO A 12 0.84 -40.44 -21.72
CA PRO A 12 -0.22 -39.46 -21.91
C PRO A 12 -0.23 -38.90 -23.34
N LEU A 13 -0.77 -39.63 -24.32
CA LEU A 13 -0.99 -39.11 -25.69
C LEU A 13 -2.16 -39.83 -26.39
N ALA A 14 -3.37 -39.77 -25.83
CA ALA A 14 -4.56 -40.30 -26.50
C ALA A 14 -5.88 -39.68 -26.01
N LEU A 15 -6.06 -38.36 -26.11
CA LEU A 15 -7.40 -37.75 -26.02
C LEU A 15 -7.47 -36.37 -26.70
N VAL A 16 -6.99 -36.31 -27.95
CA VAL A 16 -7.36 -35.26 -28.91
C VAL A 16 -7.78 -35.95 -30.20
N ARG A 17 -9.06 -36.33 -30.27
CA ARG A 17 -9.81 -36.59 -31.52
C ARG A 17 -11.24 -36.99 -31.17
N GLY A 18 -12.13 -36.01 -31.22
CA GLY A 18 -13.55 -36.24 -31.15
C GLY A 18 -14.24 -35.09 -30.48
N LEU A 19 -14.55 -34.04 -31.26
CA LEU A 19 -15.69 -33.14 -31.08
C LEU A 19 -15.66 -32.08 -32.19
N VAL A 20 -15.94 -32.52 -33.41
CA VAL A 20 -16.44 -31.66 -34.50
C VAL A 20 -17.63 -32.37 -35.11
N ARG A 21 -18.85 -31.92 -34.76
CA ARG A 21 -20.02 -31.86 -35.66
C ARG A 21 -21.18 -31.10 -34.98
N PRO A 22 -21.82 -30.15 -35.68
CA PRO A 22 -22.95 -29.37 -35.16
C PRO A 22 -24.28 -30.10 -35.37
N PRO A 23 -25.35 -29.79 -34.61
CA PRO A 23 -26.67 -30.29 -34.90
C PRO A 23 -27.36 -29.41 -35.97
N SER A 24 -27.79 -30.06 -37.04
CA SER A 24 -28.75 -29.56 -38.02
C SER A 24 -30.18 -29.74 -37.49
N ALA A 25 -31.01 -28.70 -37.55
CA ALA A 25 -32.46 -28.83 -37.50
C ALA A 25 -33.15 -27.78 -38.39
N ALA A 26 -33.86 -28.33 -39.38
CA ALA A 26 -35.07 -27.87 -40.06
C ALA A 26 -35.22 -26.39 -40.48
N VAL A 27 -35.20 -26.21 -41.80
CA VAL A 27 -35.82 -25.12 -42.54
C VAL A 27 -37.29 -25.48 -42.75
N ASP A 28 -38.21 -24.63 -42.30
CA ASP A 28 -39.52 -24.46 -42.92
C ASP A 28 -39.61 -22.98 -43.35
N GLY A 29 -39.85 -22.78 -44.63
CA GLY A 29 -40.02 -21.47 -45.23
C GLY A 29 -41.48 -21.05 -45.25
N ASP A 30 -41.75 -19.80 -44.90
CA ASP A 30 -42.59 -18.98 -45.76
C ASP A 30 -42.29 -17.50 -45.55
N GLY A 31 -42.23 -16.76 -46.66
CA GLY A 31 -41.83 -15.36 -46.68
C GLY A 31 -43.00 -14.41 -46.42
N ARG A 32 -42.68 -13.21 -45.92
CA ARG A 32 -43.10 -11.92 -46.53
C ARG A 32 -42.64 -10.71 -45.70
N LEU A 33 -42.04 -9.77 -46.44
CA LEU A 33 -41.85 -8.37 -46.09
C LEU A 33 -43.19 -7.62 -45.96
N ARG A 34 -43.26 -6.70 -44.98
CA ARG A 34 -44.03 -5.44 -44.89
C ARG A 34 -43.61 -4.79 -43.56
N GLY A 35 -43.24 -3.52 -43.40
CA GLY A 35 -43.55 -2.32 -44.15
C GLY A 35 -44.35 -1.36 -43.28
N ALA A 36 -43.68 -0.33 -42.75
CA ALA A 36 -44.17 0.99 -42.33
C ALA A 36 -45.10 1.17 -41.10
N GLY A 37 -44.81 2.25 -40.34
CA GLY A 37 -45.87 3.22 -40.00
C GLY A 37 -46.12 3.62 -38.54
N ARG A 38 -45.27 4.52 -38.02
CA ARG A 38 -45.54 5.75 -37.22
C ARG A 38 -46.47 5.79 -35.95
N PRO A 39 -46.28 6.81 -35.08
CA PRO A 39 -46.78 6.89 -33.70
C PRO A 39 -47.91 7.93 -33.48
N LEU A 40 -48.54 7.90 -32.29
CA LEU A 40 -49.41 8.93 -31.69
C LEU A 40 -49.23 8.83 -30.15
N ARG A 41 -48.74 9.84 -29.41
CA ARG A 41 -49.48 10.98 -28.79
C ARG A 41 -50.85 10.54 -28.24
N ASP A 42 -51.24 10.80 -27.00
CA ASP A 42 -51.15 12.06 -26.26
C ASP A 42 -51.56 11.87 -24.78
N ALA A 43 -51.19 12.86 -23.95
CA ALA A 43 -51.94 13.41 -22.79
C ALA A 43 -52.35 12.49 -21.59
N ARG A 44 -52.47 12.95 -20.34
CA ARG A 44 -52.26 14.22 -19.63
C ARG A 44 -52.40 13.93 -18.13
N ASP A 45 -51.76 14.76 -17.31
CA ASP A 45 -52.14 15.26 -15.98
C ASP A 45 -52.87 14.34 -14.98
N ARG A 46 -52.28 14.23 -13.77
CA ARG A 46 -52.76 14.97 -12.58
C ARG A 46 -51.84 14.70 -11.37
N ARG A 47 -51.31 15.80 -10.78
CA ARG A 47 -50.81 15.87 -9.40
C ARG A 47 -51.99 16.09 -8.41
N PRO A 48 -51.79 16.40 -7.11
CA PRO A 48 -51.65 15.43 -6.03
C PRO A 48 -52.56 15.76 -4.80
N GLY A 49 -52.56 14.91 -3.79
CA GLY A 49 -53.06 15.21 -2.44
C GLY A 49 -52.77 14.01 -1.55
N GLY A 50 -52.26 14.10 -0.33
CA GLY A 50 -52.14 15.22 0.60
C GLY A 50 -52.67 14.76 1.96
N ARG A 51 -51.80 14.75 2.99
CA ARG A 51 -52.09 14.65 4.44
C ARG A 51 -52.63 13.29 4.93
N SER A 52 -52.49 12.85 6.19
CA SER A 52 -51.64 13.15 7.35
C SER A 52 -52.10 12.21 8.49
N HIS A 53 -51.16 11.84 9.37
CA HIS A 53 -51.36 11.57 10.81
C HIS A 53 -51.92 10.24 11.37
N ARG A 54 -51.05 9.68 12.24
CA ARG A 54 -51.24 9.16 13.62
C ARG A 54 -51.99 7.84 13.84
N GLY A 55 -51.32 6.95 14.59
CA GLY A 55 -52.00 5.96 15.44
C GLY A 55 -51.18 4.72 15.79
N ARG A 56 -50.28 4.82 16.79
CA ARG A 56 -50.08 3.73 17.78
C ARG A 56 -51.29 3.76 18.74
N PRO A 57 -51.66 2.70 19.50
CA PRO A 57 -50.76 1.76 20.18
C PRO A 57 -51.26 0.29 20.25
N GLY A 58 -50.50 -0.61 20.87
CA GLY A 58 -51.02 -1.94 21.23
C GLY A 58 -49.96 -2.93 21.69
N SER A 59 -49.66 -2.90 23.00
CA SER A 59 -48.95 -3.91 23.76
C SER A 59 -49.66 -5.27 23.79
N GLY A 60 -48.91 -6.36 23.75
CA GLY A 60 -49.42 -7.71 24.05
C GLY A 60 -48.29 -8.66 24.42
N ALA A 61 -48.08 -8.85 25.72
CA ALA A 61 -47.27 -9.92 26.28
C ALA A 61 -48.14 -11.17 26.47
N HIS A 62 -47.62 -12.38 26.21
CA HIS A 62 -47.79 -13.56 27.07
C HIS A 62 -46.97 -14.79 26.63
N HIS A 63 -46.27 -15.34 27.62
CA HIS A 63 -46.04 -16.76 27.94
C HIS A 63 -45.14 -17.69 27.10
N ARG A 64 -43.97 -17.99 27.72
CA ARG A 64 -43.50 -19.31 28.22
C ARG A 64 -43.90 -20.57 27.42
N ARG A 65 -42.88 -21.35 27.02
CA ARG A 65 -42.70 -22.75 27.44
C ARG A 65 -41.29 -23.28 27.16
N ASP A 66 -40.68 -23.81 28.22
CA ASP A 66 -39.54 -24.73 28.21
C ASP A 66 -39.83 -26.00 27.41
N VAL A 67 -38.84 -26.52 26.68
CA VAL A 67 -38.49 -27.96 26.60
C VAL A 67 -37.01 -28.11 26.20
N ARG A 68 -36.19 -28.72 27.08
CA ARG A 68 -35.00 -29.52 26.74
C ARG A 68 -35.41 -31.00 26.70
N PRO A 69 -34.69 -31.86 25.96
CA PRO A 69 -33.74 -32.78 26.61
C PRO A 69 -32.44 -32.99 25.80
N GLY A 70 -31.25 -32.99 26.41
CA GLY A 70 -30.45 -34.22 26.68
C GLY A 70 -29.45 -34.50 25.53
N GLY A 71 -28.17 -34.83 25.67
CA GLY A 71 -27.27 -35.18 26.77
C GLY A 71 -26.10 -36.00 26.20
N ARG A 72 -24.90 -35.88 26.83
CA ARG A 72 -23.65 -36.69 26.65
C ARG A 72 -22.77 -36.34 25.43
N ALA A 73 -21.44 -36.36 25.46
CA ALA A 73 -20.45 -36.88 26.42
C ALA A 73 -19.15 -36.05 26.40
N ARG A 74 -18.43 -36.04 27.53
CA ARG A 74 -17.09 -35.49 27.73
C ARG A 74 -16.04 -36.56 27.45
N HIS A 75 -14.89 -36.19 26.87
CA HIS A 75 -13.64 -36.92 27.06
C HIS A 75 -12.50 -35.96 27.43
N ARG A 76 -12.06 -36.08 28.69
CA ARG A 76 -10.72 -35.73 29.18
C ARG A 76 -9.79 -36.89 28.85
N CYS A 77 -8.56 -36.61 28.45
CA CYS A 77 -7.45 -37.53 28.66
C CYS A 77 -6.27 -36.80 29.31
N LEU A 78 -5.78 -37.45 30.37
CA LEU A 78 -4.69 -37.08 31.26
C LEU A 78 -3.34 -37.57 30.71
N ARG A 79 -2.28 -36.92 31.23
CA ARG A 79 -0.88 -37.37 31.28
C ARG A 79 -0.69 -38.88 31.49
N PRO A 80 0.53 -39.37 31.18
CA PRO A 80 1.20 -40.31 32.07
C PRO A 80 2.55 -39.77 32.58
N ALA A 81 2.88 -40.20 33.79
CA ALA A 81 4.18 -40.02 34.42
C ALA A 81 4.76 -41.40 34.81
N ARG A 82 6.09 -41.49 34.72
CA ARG A 82 7.07 -42.29 35.50
C ARG A 82 7.09 -43.84 35.43
N ALA A 83 8.29 -44.34 35.13
CA ALA A 83 9.16 -45.16 35.99
C ALA A 83 10.57 -45.18 35.33
N GLY A 84 11.73 -45.23 35.98
CA GLY A 84 12.17 -45.35 37.36
C GLY A 84 13.56 -46.02 37.42
N ARG A 85 14.35 -45.69 38.46
CA ARG A 85 15.67 -46.27 38.92
C ARG A 85 16.90 -45.65 38.23
N GLY A 86 17.86 -45.01 38.92
CA GLY A 86 18.61 -45.37 40.14
C GLY A 86 20.01 -45.81 39.66
N THR A 87 21.18 -45.31 40.10
CA THR A 87 21.72 -45.05 41.44
C THR A 87 23.15 -44.47 41.32
N THR A 88 23.58 -43.64 42.29
CA THR A 88 24.96 -43.47 42.88
C THR A 88 26.15 -43.14 41.95
N ALA A 89 27.09 -42.22 42.19
CA ALA A 89 27.76 -41.81 43.43
C ALA A 89 28.53 -40.46 43.25
N ARG A 90 28.79 -39.77 44.36
CA ARG A 90 29.81 -38.70 44.57
C ARG A 90 31.12 -39.33 45.11
N PRO A 91 32.21 -38.59 45.45
CA PRO A 91 32.76 -37.30 44.98
C PRO A 91 34.27 -37.40 44.64
N ASN A 92 34.94 -36.31 44.22
CA ASN A 92 36.26 -35.86 44.75
C ASN A 92 36.81 -34.59 44.04
N GLU A 93 37.10 -33.57 44.84
CA GLU A 93 38.23 -32.60 44.70
C GLU A 93 39.53 -33.25 45.29
N PRO A 94 40.78 -32.68 45.27
CA PRO A 94 41.19 -31.26 45.14
C PRO A 94 42.52 -30.94 44.36
N GLN A 95 42.84 -29.63 44.24
CA GLN A 95 44.15 -28.89 44.35
C GLN A 95 45.48 -29.51 43.81
N ALA A 96 46.53 -28.83 43.28
CA ALA A 96 47.00 -27.43 43.20
C ALA A 96 48.28 -27.32 42.30
N ALA A 97 48.72 -26.06 42.07
CA ALA A 97 50.11 -25.55 41.95
C ALA A 97 50.79 -25.34 40.57
N GLY A 98 51.35 -24.12 40.40
CA GLY A 98 52.44 -23.84 39.46
C GLY A 98 52.52 -22.39 38.93
N SER A 99 53.17 -21.49 39.67
CA SER A 99 53.71 -20.17 39.19
C SER A 99 55.16 -20.37 38.67
N PRO A 100 55.82 -19.46 37.90
CA PRO A 100 56.22 -18.11 38.39
C PRO A 100 56.36 -16.95 37.35
N ASP A 101 56.46 -15.73 37.89
CA ASP A 101 56.85 -14.41 37.30
C ASP A 101 58.40 -14.26 37.25
N PRO A 102 59.02 -13.33 36.45
CA PRO A 102 59.31 -11.97 36.96
C PRO A 102 59.38 -10.80 35.92
N ARG A 103 58.72 -9.68 36.26
CA ARG A 103 59.14 -8.23 36.32
C ARG A 103 60.20 -7.63 35.35
N LEU A 104 59.93 -6.41 34.82
CA LEU A 104 60.70 -5.16 35.11
C LEU A 104 60.15 -3.85 34.45
N HIS A 105 60.02 -2.81 35.31
CA HIS A 105 59.99 -1.33 35.21
C HIS A 105 60.48 -0.59 33.91
N ARG A 106 60.20 0.70 33.57
CA ARG A 106 59.85 1.95 34.31
C ARG A 106 59.57 3.13 33.31
N ALA A 107 58.74 4.09 33.75
CA ALA A 107 58.86 5.58 33.68
C ALA A 107 58.81 6.42 32.35
N GLY A 108 57.85 7.37 32.30
CA GLY A 108 58.15 8.81 32.42
C GLY A 108 58.07 9.73 31.17
N PRO A 109 57.83 11.06 31.31
CA PRO A 109 56.87 11.80 30.45
C PRO A 109 57.37 13.09 29.74
N ALA A 110 56.45 13.74 28.99
CA ALA A 110 56.18 15.20 28.90
C ALA A 110 56.61 16.07 27.66
N ARG A 111 55.60 16.84 27.17
CA ARG A 111 55.56 18.26 26.70
C ARG A 111 56.03 18.73 25.29
N ARG A 112 55.04 19.28 24.55
CA ARG A 112 54.92 20.48 23.63
C ARG A 112 56.01 21.59 23.67
N PRO A 113 56.02 22.68 22.83
CA PRO A 113 55.30 23.07 21.57
C PRO A 113 56.14 23.88 20.49
N ALA A 114 55.45 24.38 19.43
CA ALA A 114 55.50 25.74 18.81
C ALA A 114 56.34 26.09 17.52
N HIS A 115 55.65 26.84 16.63
CA HIS A 115 55.95 27.70 15.45
C HIS A 115 57.30 28.48 15.38
N PRO A 116 57.79 29.03 14.22
CA PRO A 116 57.28 30.21 13.42
C PRO A 116 57.50 30.11 11.87
N ALA A 117 56.88 30.83 10.91
CA ALA A 117 56.63 32.25 10.52
C ALA A 117 57.63 32.90 9.50
N LEU A 118 57.11 33.27 8.30
CA LEU A 118 57.37 34.50 7.46
C LEU A 118 58.76 34.73 6.78
N PRO A 119 59.02 35.73 5.88
CA PRO A 119 58.17 36.58 4.98
C PRO A 119 58.76 37.01 3.56
N ASN A 120 57.94 37.73 2.77
CA ASN A 120 58.18 38.95 1.93
C ASN A 120 59.10 39.04 0.67
N ALA A 121 58.54 39.61 -0.43
CA ALA A 121 58.94 40.88 -1.12
C ALA A 121 58.14 41.05 -2.46
N LEU A 122 57.22 42.01 -2.68
CA LEU A 122 57.34 43.45 -3.03
C LEU A 122 58.22 43.76 -4.28
N ARG A 123 57.70 44.24 -5.43
CA ARG A 123 57.52 45.69 -5.80
C ARG A 123 56.95 45.90 -7.25
N PRO A 124 56.61 47.15 -7.70
CA PRO A 124 55.36 47.49 -8.41
C PRO A 124 55.51 48.16 -9.81
N ARG A 125 54.38 48.43 -10.52
CA ARG A 125 54.15 49.64 -11.35
C ARG A 125 52.68 49.76 -11.85
N THR A 126 52.10 50.95 -11.65
CA THR A 126 50.76 51.46 -12.04
C THR A 126 50.74 52.06 -13.47
N PRO A 127 49.63 52.65 -13.99
CA PRO A 127 48.23 52.19 -14.10
C PRO A 127 47.68 52.37 -15.55
N ARG A 128 46.58 51.70 -15.94
CA ARG A 128 45.67 52.21 -16.98
C ARG A 128 44.26 51.66 -16.83
N ARG A 129 43.29 52.58 -16.84
CA ARG A 129 41.85 52.36 -16.73
C ARG A 129 41.34 51.49 -17.88
N ALA A 130 40.71 50.38 -17.54
CA ALA A 130 39.57 49.82 -18.26
C ALA A 130 38.57 49.32 -17.21
N GLY A 131 37.80 50.26 -16.68
CA GLY A 131 36.66 49.95 -15.83
C GLY A 131 35.44 49.70 -16.70
N ARG A 132 34.78 48.54 -16.51
CA ARG A 132 33.33 48.40 -16.30
C ARG A 132 32.78 46.98 -16.47
N ASP A 133 33.57 46.01 -16.94
CA ASP A 133 33.05 44.67 -17.25
C ASP A 133 33.39 43.56 -16.23
N LEU A 134 34.14 43.86 -15.17
CA LEU A 134 34.59 42.86 -14.20
C LEU A 134 33.86 42.90 -12.85
N LEU A 135 32.94 43.85 -12.64
CA LEU A 135 32.12 43.93 -11.41
C LEU A 135 30.75 43.26 -11.56
N VAL A 136 30.29 43.00 -12.80
CA VAL A 136 29.03 42.30 -13.05
C VAL A 136 29.21 40.77 -13.07
N LYS A 137 30.40 40.27 -13.44
CA LYS A 137 30.68 38.82 -13.50
C LYS A 137 31.05 38.20 -12.14
N THR A 138 31.67 38.95 -11.22
CA THR A 138 31.93 38.48 -9.85
C THR A 138 30.71 38.60 -8.94
N ALA A 139 29.80 39.55 -9.20
CA ALA A 139 28.50 39.60 -8.53
C ALA A 139 27.58 38.44 -8.99
N ALA A 140 27.61 38.06 -10.26
CA ALA A 140 26.81 36.94 -10.76
C ALA A 140 27.27 35.57 -10.22
N ILE A 141 28.58 35.38 -10.02
CA ILE A 141 29.12 34.14 -9.43
C ILE A 141 28.86 34.09 -7.92
N ALA A 142 28.92 35.24 -7.21
CA ALA A 142 28.55 35.28 -5.80
C ALA A 142 27.04 35.07 -5.57
N VAL A 143 26.17 35.55 -6.46
CA VAL A 143 24.72 35.31 -6.39
C VAL A 143 24.35 33.88 -6.80
N ALA A 144 25.07 33.24 -7.72
CA ALA A 144 24.87 31.82 -8.07
C ALA A 144 25.36 30.85 -6.98
N LEU A 145 26.36 31.24 -6.18
CA LEU A 145 26.84 30.44 -5.03
C LEU A 145 26.05 30.69 -3.72
N LEU A 146 25.05 31.57 -3.73
CA LEU A 146 24.18 31.86 -2.57
C LEU A 146 22.89 31.02 -2.54
N PHE A 147 22.64 30.17 -3.55
CA PHE A 147 21.40 29.38 -3.65
C PHE A 147 21.56 27.86 -3.40
N THR A 148 22.75 27.39 -3.02
CA THR A 148 22.98 25.98 -2.64
C THR A 148 23.53 25.85 -1.23
N LEU A 149 23.03 26.66 -0.30
CA LEU A 149 23.15 26.34 1.12
C LEU A 149 21.90 25.54 1.46
N ALA A 150 22.03 24.20 1.51
CA ALA A 150 21.09 23.39 2.26
C ALA A 150 20.96 24.06 3.63
N ASP A 151 19.76 24.51 4.00
CA ASP A 151 19.54 25.04 5.33
C ASP A 151 19.54 23.83 6.28
N PRO A 152 20.61 23.60 7.06
CA PRO A 152 20.69 22.41 7.91
C PRO A 152 19.60 22.39 8.98
N ALA A 153 18.87 23.50 9.18
CA ALA A 153 17.69 23.58 10.04
C ALA A 153 16.44 22.87 9.46
N ALA A 154 16.37 22.62 8.14
CA ALA A 154 15.16 22.11 7.50
C ALA A 154 14.92 20.60 7.69
N GLY A 155 15.94 19.82 8.06
CA GLY A 155 15.82 18.36 8.21
C GLY A 155 15.80 17.55 6.91
N PHE A 156 15.80 18.23 5.74
CA PHE A 156 15.89 17.63 4.41
C PHE A 156 16.63 18.56 3.44
N GLU A 157 17.15 18.01 2.34
CA GLU A 157 17.72 18.80 1.26
C GLU A 157 16.63 19.30 0.32
N ARG A 158 16.59 20.62 0.06
CA ARG A 158 15.72 21.22 -0.96
C ARG A 158 16.43 21.20 -2.31
N THR A 159 15.92 20.39 -3.24
CA THR A 159 16.47 20.20 -4.59
C THR A 159 15.65 20.94 -5.66
N GLU A 160 14.43 21.35 -5.33
CA GLU A 160 13.55 22.05 -6.26
C GLU A 160 13.55 23.57 -6.05
N THR A 161 13.22 24.32 -7.12
CA THR A 161 12.97 25.78 -7.00
C THR A 161 11.53 26.04 -6.55
N ARG A 162 11.35 26.53 -5.31
CA ARG A 162 10.05 26.93 -4.76
C ARG A 162 10.17 28.00 -3.69
N GLN A 163 9.04 28.61 -3.32
CA GLN A 163 8.97 29.39 -2.07
C GLN A 163 8.96 28.43 -0.87
N PRO A 164 9.68 28.72 0.23
CA PRO A 164 9.58 27.93 1.46
C PRO A 164 8.14 27.87 1.97
N CYS A 165 7.76 26.74 2.55
CA CYS A 165 6.44 26.60 3.14
C CYS A 165 6.28 27.51 4.36
N SER A 166 5.16 28.22 4.43
CA SER A 166 4.76 29.00 5.61
C SER A 166 4.45 28.10 6.80
N SER A 167 3.98 26.88 6.53
CA SER A 167 3.75 25.85 7.53
C SER A 167 4.88 24.83 7.49
N PHE A 168 5.80 24.99 8.44
CA PHE A 168 6.93 24.10 8.69
C PHE A 168 6.94 23.70 10.17
N ASP A 169 7.13 22.43 10.47
CA ASP A 169 7.26 21.90 11.83
C ASP A 169 8.46 20.95 11.93
N ALA A 170 9.45 21.30 12.77
CA ALA A 170 10.62 20.46 12.99
C ALA A 170 10.29 19.11 13.66
N LEU A 171 9.13 19.01 14.32
CA LEU A 171 8.61 17.75 14.88
C LEU A 171 7.79 16.95 13.87
N ARG A 172 7.73 17.43 12.61
CA ARG A 172 7.02 16.84 11.49
C ARG A 172 5.52 16.75 11.74
N ARG A 173 4.75 16.61 10.68
CA ARG A 173 3.29 16.39 10.75
C ARG A 173 2.89 15.28 9.78
N PRO A 174 1.79 14.56 10.06
CA PRO A 174 1.32 13.55 9.14
C PRO A 174 0.71 14.24 7.92
N HIS A 175 1.10 13.80 6.74
CA HIS A 175 0.49 14.15 5.47
C HIS A 175 -0.18 12.93 4.88
N PHE A 176 -1.46 13.02 4.56
CA PHE A 176 -2.29 11.93 4.05
C PHE A 176 -2.39 12.03 2.52
N GLY A 177 -2.08 10.93 1.83
CA GLY A 177 -2.11 10.90 0.39
C GLY A 177 -2.34 9.51 -0.18
N ASP A 178 -2.17 9.41 -1.49
CA ASP A 178 -2.36 8.19 -2.26
C ASP A 178 -1.25 8.05 -3.29
N THR A 179 -0.55 6.93 -3.26
CA THR A 179 0.61 6.64 -4.12
C THR A 179 0.28 5.73 -5.30
N HIS A 180 -0.96 5.24 -5.39
CA HIS A 180 -1.35 4.21 -6.33
C HIS A 180 -2.65 4.57 -7.03
N VAL A 181 -2.53 5.18 -8.22
CA VAL A 181 -3.66 5.78 -8.92
C VAL A 181 -3.51 5.58 -10.42
N HIS A 182 -4.51 4.94 -11.02
CA HIS A 182 -4.57 4.74 -12.46
C HIS A 182 -5.63 5.64 -13.12
N THR A 183 -5.33 6.05 -14.34
CA THR A 183 -6.12 6.96 -15.16
C THR A 183 -6.43 6.32 -16.50
N THR A 184 -7.03 7.07 -17.42
CA THR A 184 -7.30 6.60 -18.79
C THR A 184 -6.04 6.21 -19.59
N PHE A 185 -4.84 6.44 -19.06
CA PHE A 185 -3.59 6.00 -19.69
C PHE A 185 -3.19 4.57 -19.31
N SER A 186 -3.58 4.08 -18.13
CA SER A 186 -3.46 2.67 -17.77
C SER A 186 -4.37 1.78 -18.61
N PHE A 187 -3.82 0.66 -19.11
CA PHE A 187 -4.57 -0.31 -19.91
C PHE A 187 -5.76 -0.90 -19.14
N ASP A 188 -5.57 -1.26 -17.88
CA ASP A 188 -6.62 -1.87 -17.08
C ASP A 188 -7.65 -0.84 -16.58
N ALA A 189 -7.30 0.43 -16.40
CA ALA A 189 -8.29 1.48 -16.14
C ALA A 189 -9.11 1.83 -17.39
N TRP A 190 -8.46 2.19 -18.50
CA TRP A 190 -9.15 2.46 -19.75
C TRP A 190 -9.93 1.24 -20.24
N GLY A 191 -9.30 0.06 -20.19
CA GLY A 191 -9.86 -1.26 -20.51
C GLY A 191 -11.17 -1.55 -19.79
N GLN A 192 -11.39 -0.91 -18.64
CA GLN A 192 -12.57 -1.08 -17.79
C GLN A 192 -13.54 0.11 -17.83
N GLY A 193 -13.23 1.15 -18.60
CA GLY A 193 -14.15 2.23 -18.95
C GLY A 193 -13.77 3.60 -18.43
N THR A 194 -12.62 3.72 -17.77
CA THR A 194 -12.13 4.98 -17.21
C THR A 194 -11.79 5.98 -18.29
N ARG A 195 -12.27 7.21 -18.09
CA ARG A 195 -12.03 8.35 -18.98
C ARG A 195 -11.30 9.50 -18.30
N GLY A 196 -11.25 9.51 -16.97
CA GLY A 196 -10.51 10.52 -16.21
C GLY A 196 -9.02 10.42 -16.50
N GLY A 197 -8.38 11.56 -16.76
CA GLY A 197 -6.93 11.64 -16.96
C GLY A 197 -6.18 12.09 -15.71
N PRO A 198 -4.84 12.26 -15.78
CA PRO A 198 -4.02 12.69 -14.64
C PRO A 198 -4.48 14.01 -13.99
N ARG A 199 -4.97 14.98 -14.79
CA ARG A 199 -5.51 16.24 -14.26
C ARG A 199 -6.80 16.05 -13.46
N ASP A 200 -7.64 15.10 -13.85
CA ASP A 200 -8.86 14.80 -13.08
C ASP A 200 -8.49 14.15 -11.75
N ALA A 201 -7.50 13.24 -11.73
CA ALA A 201 -6.99 12.65 -10.50
C ALA A 201 -6.50 13.71 -9.50
N TYR A 202 -5.68 14.68 -9.93
CA TYR A 202 -5.18 15.72 -9.03
C TYR A 202 -6.26 16.75 -8.63
N ARG A 203 -7.24 17.05 -9.49
CA ARG A 203 -8.43 17.83 -9.11
C ARG A 203 -9.21 17.13 -8.01
N TYR A 204 -9.47 15.83 -8.18
CA TYR A 204 -10.15 15.02 -7.19
C TYR A 204 -9.40 14.99 -5.85
N ALA A 205 -8.08 14.77 -5.89
CA ALA A 205 -7.22 14.79 -4.71
C ALA A 205 -7.31 16.12 -3.95
N ARG A 206 -7.46 17.25 -4.66
CA ARG A 206 -7.66 18.59 -4.08
C ARG A 206 -9.09 18.86 -3.61
N GLY A 207 -9.98 17.87 -3.68
CA GLY A 207 -11.37 17.97 -3.25
C GLY A 207 -12.33 18.55 -4.29
N GLU A 208 -11.93 18.66 -5.56
CA GLU A 208 -12.84 19.05 -6.64
C GLU A 208 -13.71 17.86 -7.07
N ALA A 209 -14.95 18.13 -7.49
CA ALA A 209 -15.82 17.11 -8.03
C ALA A 209 -15.41 16.73 -9.47
N VAL A 210 -15.18 15.45 -9.72
CA VAL A 210 -14.85 14.91 -11.05
C VAL A 210 -15.98 14.06 -11.60
N GLY A 211 -16.06 13.97 -12.93
CA GLY A 211 -17.01 13.09 -13.60
C GLY A 211 -16.63 11.63 -13.42
N LEU A 212 -17.59 10.81 -12.99
CA LEU A 212 -17.41 9.36 -12.86
C LEU A 212 -18.42 8.63 -13.76
N GLN A 213 -18.11 7.40 -14.11
CA GLN A 213 -19.05 6.53 -14.79
C GLN A 213 -20.39 6.41 -14.02
N PRO A 214 -21.52 6.19 -14.72
CA PRO A 214 -21.64 5.98 -16.16
C PRO A 214 -21.48 7.23 -17.02
N TYR A 215 -21.20 7.04 -18.30
CA TYR A 215 -21.12 8.09 -19.30
C TYR A 215 -22.30 7.99 -20.28
N ASP A 216 -22.84 9.14 -20.72
CA ASP A 216 -23.86 9.17 -21.75
C ASP A 216 -23.30 8.85 -23.16
N ARG A 217 -24.16 8.83 -24.17
CA ARG A 217 -23.77 8.52 -25.56
C ARG A 217 -22.81 9.53 -26.16
N GLU A 218 -22.84 10.78 -25.67
CA GLU A 218 -21.91 11.84 -26.04
C GLU A 218 -20.62 11.80 -25.22
N GLY A 219 -20.53 10.86 -24.27
CA GLY A 219 -19.37 10.61 -23.45
C GLY A 219 -19.24 11.50 -22.22
N ARG A 220 -20.29 12.23 -21.85
CA ARG A 220 -20.32 13.06 -20.64
C ARG A 220 -20.61 12.19 -19.43
N ALA A 221 -19.89 12.43 -18.34
CA ALA A 221 -20.14 11.74 -17.08
C ALA A 221 -21.53 12.10 -16.54
N ILE A 222 -22.29 11.07 -16.18
CA ILE A 222 -23.59 11.19 -15.50
C ILE A 222 -23.35 11.17 -13.98
N GLY A 223 -22.42 10.32 -13.53
CA GLY A 223 -21.97 10.25 -12.14
C GLY A 223 -20.96 11.33 -11.81
N ARG A 224 -20.79 11.58 -10.51
CA ARG A 224 -19.74 12.43 -9.97
C ARG A 224 -19.18 11.83 -8.68
N ALA A 225 -17.91 12.05 -8.46
CA ALA A 225 -17.24 11.76 -7.21
C ALA A 225 -16.56 13.03 -6.69
N GLN A 226 -16.51 13.19 -5.36
CA GLN A 226 -15.76 14.26 -4.71
C GLN A 226 -15.32 13.77 -3.33
N LEU A 227 -14.06 14.03 -2.96
CA LEU A 227 -13.60 13.81 -1.58
C LEU A 227 -14.27 14.79 -0.62
N ARG A 228 -14.66 14.30 0.56
CA ARG A 228 -15.09 15.17 1.67
C ARG A 228 -13.95 16.05 2.19
N ARG A 229 -12.73 15.51 2.19
CA ARG A 229 -11.51 16.17 2.63
C ARG A 229 -10.43 16.01 1.56
N PRO A 230 -9.81 17.10 1.09
CA PRO A 230 -8.66 17.01 0.19
C PRO A 230 -7.52 16.18 0.79
N LEU A 231 -6.73 15.54 -0.05
CA LEU A 231 -5.45 14.91 0.32
C LEU A 231 -4.35 15.97 0.43
N ASP A 232 -3.31 15.67 1.19
CA ASP A 232 -2.08 16.46 1.25
C ASP A 232 -1.21 16.22 0.00
N PHE A 233 -1.19 14.98 -0.51
CA PHE A 233 -0.44 14.62 -1.69
C PHE A 233 -1.10 13.49 -2.50
N ALA A 234 -0.72 13.36 -3.77
CA ALA A 234 -1.08 12.20 -4.59
C ALA A 234 -0.05 11.91 -5.68
N VAL A 235 -0.04 10.68 -6.17
CA VAL A 235 0.79 10.24 -7.30
C VAL A 235 -0.08 9.52 -8.32
N VAL A 236 0.02 9.91 -9.58
CA VAL A 236 -0.54 9.13 -10.69
C VAL A 236 0.50 8.11 -11.09
N THR A 237 0.14 6.82 -11.03
CA THR A 237 1.01 5.68 -11.33
C THR A 237 0.39 4.81 -12.41
N ASP A 238 0.10 5.41 -13.57
CA ASP A 238 -0.34 4.64 -14.74
C ASP A 238 0.71 3.60 -15.13
N HIS A 239 0.26 2.45 -15.66
CA HIS A 239 1.14 1.38 -16.12
C HIS A 239 2.06 1.86 -17.24
N SER A 240 3.36 1.71 -17.03
CA SER A 240 4.42 1.99 -17.99
C SER A 240 4.38 1.09 -19.23
N ASP A 241 3.97 -0.16 -19.05
CA ASP A 241 4.15 -1.27 -20.01
C ASP A 241 3.34 -1.14 -21.29
N LEU A 242 2.12 -0.66 -21.18
CA LEU A 242 1.19 -0.53 -22.31
C LEU A 242 0.81 0.92 -22.57
N LEU A 243 1.64 1.86 -22.12
CA LEU A 243 1.35 3.29 -22.23
C LEU A 243 1.19 3.71 -23.70
N GLY A 244 2.10 3.26 -24.57
CA GLY A 244 2.06 3.51 -26.01
C GLY A 244 1.00 2.71 -26.75
N GLU A 245 0.88 1.43 -26.43
CA GLU A 245 -0.08 0.50 -27.01
C GLU A 245 -1.52 0.94 -26.73
N THR A 246 -1.81 1.35 -25.49
CA THR A 246 -3.10 1.90 -25.08
C THR A 246 -3.40 3.19 -25.84
N ARG A 247 -2.42 4.09 -25.97
CA ARG A 247 -2.55 5.31 -26.76
C ARG A 247 -2.86 5.02 -28.23
N ILE A 248 -2.15 4.07 -28.85
CA ILE A 248 -2.41 3.65 -30.24
C ILE A 248 -3.82 3.09 -30.39
N CYS A 249 -4.28 2.25 -29.46
CA CYS A 249 -5.63 1.71 -29.53
C CYS A 249 -6.73 2.76 -29.30
N GLN A 250 -6.41 3.91 -28.70
CA GLN A 250 -7.34 5.03 -28.48
C GLN A 250 -7.40 6.03 -29.64
N ASP A 251 -6.33 6.18 -30.43
CA ASP A 251 -6.21 7.25 -31.43
C ASP A 251 -6.26 6.73 -32.88
N PRO A 252 -7.32 7.04 -33.66
CA PRO A 252 -7.42 6.63 -35.06
C PRO A 252 -6.37 7.22 -35.99
N ALA A 253 -5.64 8.26 -35.57
CA ALA A 253 -4.56 8.84 -36.36
C ALA A 253 -3.25 8.06 -36.24
N LEU A 254 -3.09 7.18 -35.25
CA LEU A 254 -1.82 6.48 -35.00
C LEU A 254 -1.69 5.16 -35.78
N PRO A 255 -0.51 4.86 -36.34
CA PRO A 255 -0.22 3.55 -36.92
C PRO A 255 -0.46 2.43 -35.90
N GLY A 256 -1.21 1.40 -36.31
CA GLY A 256 -1.53 0.25 -35.46
C GLY A 256 -2.91 0.30 -34.78
N HIS A 257 -3.61 1.44 -34.82
CA HIS A 257 -4.96 1.58 -34.26
C HIS A 257 -5.96 0.54 -34.80
N ASP A 258 -5.86 0.20 -36.09
CA ASP A 258 -6.73 -0.80 -36.74
C ASP A 258 -6.18 -2.23 -36.71
N SER A 259 -5.13 -2.47 -35.90
CA SER A 259 -4.63 -3.81 -35.62
C SER A 259 -5.75 -4.71 -35.08
N ILE A 260 -5.59 -6.02 -35.24
CA ILE A 260 -6.57 -6.99 -34.73
C ILE A 260 -6.72 -6.83 -33.22
N VAL A 261 -5.60 -6.64 -32.49
CA VAL A 261 -5.59 -6.45 -31.03
C VAL A 261 -6.43 -5.24 -30.64
N CYS A 262 -6.16 -4.06 -31.20
CA CYS A 262 -6.93 -2.85 -30.87
C CYS A 262 -8.40 -2.95 -31.27
N ARG A 263 -8.74 -3.63 -32.38
CA ARG A 263 -10.14 -3.89 -32.75
C ARG A 263 -10.83 -4.82 -31.74
N VAL A 264 -10.16 -5.87 -31.28
CA VAL A 264 -10.69 -6.79 -30.27
C VAL A 264 -10.89 -6.08 -28.94
N VAL A 265 -9.91 -5.31 -28.45
CA VAL A 265 -10.03 -4.56 -27.19
C VAL A 265 -11.19 -3.55 -27.22
N ARG A 266 -11.42 -2.89 -28.36
CA ARG A 266 -12.51 -1.92 -28.49
C ARG A 266 -13.88 -2.56 -28.71
N ARG A 267 -13.95 -3.67 -29.46
CA ARG A 267 -15.23 -4.29 -29.83
C ARG A 267 -15.68 -5.38 -28.86
N PHE A 268 -14.73 -6.09 -28.26
CA PHE A 268 -14.93 -7.24 -27.37
C PHE A 268 -14.08 -7.07 -26.11
N PRO A 269 -14.39 -6.09 -25.24
CA PRO A 269 -13.48 -5.66 -24.19
C PRO A 269 -13.13 -6.76 -23.18
N MET A 270 -14.05 -7.68 -22.85
CA MET A 270 -13.75 -8.84 -21.99
C MET A 270 -12.65 -9.72 -22.60
N LEU A 271 -12.80 -10.06 -23.88
CA LEU A 271 -11.84 -10.89 -24.61
C LEU A 271 -10.52 -10.15 -24.80
N GLY A 272 -10.58 -8.87 -25.18
CA GLY A 272 -9.39 -8.03 -25.35
C GLY A 272 -8.59 -7.87 -24.06
N TYR A 273 -9.26 -7.62 -22.94
CA TYR A 273 -8.63 -7.54 -21.62
C TYR A 273 -7.89 -8.84 -21.26
N GLY A 274 -8.56 -9.99 -21.40
CA GLY A 274 -7.94 -11.29 -21.13
C GLY A 274 -6.74 -11.60 -22.03
N LEU A 275 -6.84 -11.28 -23.34
CA LEU A 275 -5.75 -11.51 -24.29
C LEU A 275 -4.54 -10.60 -24.04
N VAL A 276 -4.77 -9.33 -23.73
CA VAL A 276 -3.68 -8.37 -23.49
C VAL A 276 -2.97 -8.68 -22.18
N ASN A 277 -3.72 -8.89 -21.09
CA ASN A 277 -3.13 -9.27 -19.80
C ASN A 277 -2.36 -10.59 -19.91
N GLY A 278 -2.92 -11.58 -20.62
CA GLY A 278 -2.24 -12.87 -20.83
C GLY A 278 -0.94 -12.74 -21.63
N HIS A 279 -0.89 -11.85 -22.62
CA HIS A 279 0.27 -11.68 -23.50
C HIS A 279 1.40 -10.85 -22.87
N VAL A 280 1.04 -9.83 -22.09
CA VAL A 280 1.98 -8.84 -21.55
C VAL A 280 2.19 -9.11 -20.07
N TYR A 281 1.25 -8.72 -19.21
CA TYR A 281 1.45 -8.77 -17.76
C TYR A 281 1.68 -10.18 -17.22
N SER A 282 0.95 -11.18 -17.72
CA SER A 282 1.05 -12.56 -17.24
C SER A 282 2.16 -13.38 -17.89
N SER A 283 2.88 -12.83 -18.88
CA SER A 283 3.98 -13.54 -19.54
C SER A 283 5.27 -13.40 -18.73
N THR A 284 6.06 -14.47 -18.66
CA THR A 284 7.44 -14.41 -18.12
C THR A 284 8.44 -13.90 -19.15
N ASP A 285 8.06 -13.87 -20.43
CA ASP A 285 8.84 -13.32 -21.54
C ASP A 285 7.91 -12.43 -22.39
N PRO A 286 7.48 -11.29 -21.84
CA PRO A 286 6.55 -10.41 -22.53
C PRO A 286 7.19 -9.87 -23.82
N LYS A 287 6.37 -9.71 -24.87
CA LYS A 287 6.79 -9.14 -26.15
C LYS A 287 5.83 -8.04 -26.56
N ARG A 288 6.38 -7.01 -27.19
CA ARG A 288 5.57 -5.98 -27.82
C ARG A 288 4.83 -6.54 -29.04
N TYR A 289 3.67 -5.95 -29.32
CA TYR A 289 2.87 -6.36 -30.46
C TYR A 289 3.52 -5.98 -31.79
N SER A 290 3.23 -6.75 -32.83
CA SER A 290 3.76 -6.50 -34.19
C SER A 290 3.38 -5.13 -34.75
N PHE A 291 2.27 -4.54 -34.31
CA PHE A 291 1.87 -3.20 -34.74
C PHE A 291 2.78 -2.08 -34.20
N CYS A 292 3.61 -2.38 -33.19
CA CYS A 292 4.63 -1.45 -32.69
C CYS A 292 5.76 -1.19 -33.71
N GLY A 293 5.84 -1.99 -34.78
CA GLY A 293 6.87 -1.87 -35.81
C GLY A 293 8.23 -2.42 -35.36
N PRO A 294 9.24 -2.37 -36.24
CA PRO A 294 10.62 -2.72 -35.91
C PRO A 294 11.11 -1.91 -34.71
N ASP A 295 11.83 -2.57 -33.80
CA ASP A 295 12.36 -1.98 -32.55
C ASP A 295 11.31 -1.24 -31.71
N ALA A 296 10.03 -1.61 -31.89
CA ALA A 296 8.87 -1.03 -31.24
C ALA A 296 8.70 0.48 -31.38
N VAL A 297 9.28 1.08 -32.42
CA VAL A 297 9.32 2.54 -32.61
C VAL A 297 7.96 3.21 -32.49
N HIS A 298 6.87 2.61 -33.01
CA HIS A 298 5.54 3.24 -32.94
C HIS A 298 5.01 3.32 -31.50
N CYS A 299 5.23 2.27 -30.70
CA CYS A 299 4.72 2.21 -29.32
C CYS A 299 5.56 3.11 -28.41
N LEU A 300 6.88 3.12 -28.58
CA LEU A 300 7.77 4.02 -27.83
C LEU A 300 7.48 5.50 -28.15
N GLU A 301 7.30 5.87 -29.42
CA GLU A 301 6.90 7.23 -29.79
C GLU A 301 5.50 7.59 -29.27
N ALA A 302 4.54 6.65 -29.34
CA ALA A 302 3.19 6.87 -28.83
C ALA A 302 3.16 7.05 -27.29
N ALA A 303 4.08 6.43 -26.55
CA ALA A 303 4.16 6.54 -25.09
C ALA A 303 4.64 7.93 -24.60
N LYS A 304 5.42 8.65 -25.42
CA LYS A 304 5.97 9.98 -25.06
C LYS A 304 4.88 10.99 -24.71
N GLY A 305 3.79 11.01 -25.48
CA GLY A 305 2.68 11.95 -25.28
C GLY A 305 2.01 11.77 -23.90
N PRO A 306 1.45 10.58 -23.60
CA PRO A 306 0.90 10.28 -22.28
C PRO A 306 1.88 10.54 -21.13
N TRP A 307 3.14 10.10 -21.26
CA TRP A 307 4.15 10.33 -20.22
C TRP A 307 4.39 11.82 -19.96
N GLN A 308 4.52 12.61 -21.03
CA GLN A 308 4.67 14.06 -20.92
C GLN A 308 3.44 14.70 -20.26
N VAL A 309 2.23 14.24 -20.59
CA VAL A 309 0.99 14.73 -19.94
C VAL A 309 0.98 14.40 -18.44
N THR A 310 1.40 13.21 -18.04
CA THR A 310 1.51 12.83 -16.62
C THR A 310 2.49 13.74 -15.88
N ARG A 311 3.70 13.95 -16.42
CA ARG A 311 4.71 14.88 -15.85
C ARG A 311 4.18 16.32 -15.74
N GLN A 312 3.54 16.82 -16.81
CA GLN A 312 2.97 18.15 -16.83
C GLN A 312 1.83 18.31 -15.82
N ALA A 313 0.96 17.30 -15.68
CA ALA A 313 -0.11 17.34 -14.69
C ALA A 313 0.47 17.34 -13.27
N ALA A 314 1.50 16.54 -13.00
CA ALA A 314 2.18 16.54 -11.71
C ALA A 314 2.81 17.91 -11.40
N GLU A 315 3.33 18.64 -12.39
CA GLU A 315 3.80 20.01 -12.18
C GLU A 315 2.70 21.06 -12.02
N GLU A 316 1.69 21.01 -12.88
CA GLU A 316 0.59 21.98 -12.89
C GLU A 316 -0.15 22.02 -11.55
N PHE A 317 -0.26 20.87 -10.89
CA PHE A 317 -0.99 20.73 -9.64
C PHE A 317 -0.10 20.86 -8.39
N TYR A 318 1.23 20.94 -8.55
CA TYR A 318 2.12 21.08 -7.41
C TYR A 318 2.11 22.51 -6.85
N ASP A 319 1.67 22.68 -5.60
CA ASP A 319 1.65 23.99 -4.95
C ASP A 319 3.05 24.44 -4.53
N ARG A 320 3.74 25.14 -5.45
CA ARG A 320 5.05 25.77 -5.23
C ARG A 320 4.98 27.09 -4.44
N SER A 321 3.80 27.57 -4.07
CA SER A 321 3.64 28.78 -3.26
C SER A 321 4.03 28.52 -1.79
N ALA A 322 4.15 29.57 -0.98
CA ALA A 322 4.36 29.41 0.46
C ALA A 322 3.19 28.71 1.19
N ALA A 323 2.03 28.51 0.55
CA ALA A 323 0.88 27.88 1.19
C ALA A 323 1.05 26.37 1.37
N CYS A 324 1.72 25.69 0.41
CA CYS A 324 2.01 24.25 0.45
C CYS A 324 0.76 23.40 0.73
N THR A 325 -0.31 23.69 0.01
CA THR A 325 -1.62 23.08 0.23
C THR A 325 -1.75 21.70 -0.39
N PHE A 326 -0.96 21.38 -1.42
CA PHE A 326 -1.01 20.10 -2.10
C PHE A 326 0.31 19.76 -2.81
N THR A 327 0.73 18.50 -2.73
CA THR A 327 1.88 17.96 -3.44
C THR A 327 1.50 16.87 -4.43
N SER A 328 1.78 17.06 -5.72
CA SER A 328 1.68 16.01 -6.74
C SER A 328 3.07 15.53 -7.14
N PHE A 329 3.32 14.22 -7.10
CA PHE A 329 4.60 13.65 -7.56
C PHE A 329 4.52 13.19 -9.02
N VAL A 330 5.69 13.14 -9.67
CA VAL A 330 5.90 12.40 -10.92
C VAL A 330 6.11 10.93 -10.57
N GLY A 331 5.38 10.04 -11.25
CA GLY A 331 5.52 8.60 -11.05
C GLY A 331 4.84 7.78 -12.14
N TYR A 332 5.04 6.46 -12.09
CA TYR A 332 4.44 5.47 -12.96
C TYR A 332 4.40 4.11 -12.24
N GLU A 333 3.60 3.15 -12.73
CA GLU A 333 3.68 1.76 -12.26
C GLU A 333 4.46 0.89 -13.25
N TRP A 334 5.44 0.14 -12.73
CA TRP A 334 6.07 -0.98 -13.42
C TRP A 334 5.25 -2.26 -13.15
N THR A 335 4.78 -2.93 -14.20
CA THR A 335 3.64 -3.87 -14.07
C THR A 335 4.02 -5.27 -14.54
N GLY A 336 4.50 -6.10 -13.61
CA GLY A 336 4.76 -7.52 -13.86
C GLY A 336 3.81 -8.42 -13.11
N MET A 337 3.11 -9.32 -13.81
CA MET A 337 2.23 -10.31 -13.20
C MET A 337 2.50 -11.76 -13.68
N PRO A 338 3.76 -12.24 -13.75
CA PRO A 338 4.11 -13.49 -14.42
C PRO A 338 3.31 -14.69 -13.88
N GLY A 339 2.65 -15.42 -14.77
CA GLY A 339 1.77 -16.54 -14.39
C GLY A 339 0.53 -16.14 -13.58
N GLY A 340 0.14 -14.85 -13.60
CA GLY A 340 -0.97 -14.30 -12.82
C GLY A 340 -0.58 -13.82 -11.41
N ARG A 341 0.72 -13.84 -11.07
CA ARG A 341 1.24 -13.46 -9.75
C ARG A 341 1.74 -12.01 -9.73
N ASN A 342 1.11 -11.16 -8.93
CA ASN A 342 1.45 -9.74 -8.79
C ASN A 342 2.90 -9.53 -8.34
N THR A 343 3.61 -8.66 -9.05
CA THR A 343 4.94 -8.16 -8.69
C THR A 343 5.08 -6.65 -8.98
N HIS A 344 4.01 -5.86 -8.92
CA HIS A 344 4.07 -4.47 -9.37
C HIS A 344 4.89 -3.57 -8.45
N ARG A 345 5.43 -2.46 -9.01
CA ARG A 345 6.10 -1.40 -8.25
C ARG A 345 5.66 -0.03 -8.72
N ASN A 346 5.21 0.81 -7.81
CA ASN A 346 5.00 2.23 -8.04
C ASN A 346 6.34 2.97 -7.97
N VAL A 347 6.80 3.51 -9.08
CA VAL A 347 8.04 4.31 -9.18
C VAL A 347 7.70 5.77 -8.96
N ILE A 348 8.37 6.42 -8.00
CA ILE A 348 8.12 7.80 -7.59
C ILE A 348 9.43 8.58 -7.60
N PHE A 349 9.43 9.73 -8.28
CA PHE A 349 10.58 10.62 -8.36
C PHE A 349 10.50 11.72 -7.31
N ARG A 350 11.65 12.11 -6.76
CA ARG A 350 11.76 13.17 -5.75
C ARG A 350 11.26 14.52 -6.25
N ASN A 351 11.48 14.85 -7.51
CA ASN A 351 11.10 16.14 -8.10
C ASN A 351 10.75 15.98 -9.60
N ASP A 352 10.78 17.06 -10.37
CA ASP A 352 10.45 17.08 -11.80
C ASP A 352 11.53 16.51 -12.73
N VAL A 353 12.74 16.28 -12.20
CA VAL A 353 13.81 15.54 -12.86
C VAL A 353 13.46 14.05 -12.73
N ALA A 354 13.15 13.44 -13.87
CA ALA A 354 12.69 12.05 -13.98
C ALA A 354 13.17 11.46 -15.32
N GLN A 355 13.09 10.15 -15.48
CA GLN A 355 13.48 9.47 -16.72
C GLN A 355 12.76 10.05 -17.96
N GLU A 356 13.46 10.06 -19.09
CA GLU A 356 12.89 10.50 -20.37
C GLU A 356 11.68 9.66 -20.78
N ALA A 357 11.74 8.35 -20.52
CA ALA A 357 10.64 7.41 -20.68
C ALA A 357 10.54 6.49 -19.46
N PRO A 358 9.33 6.04 -19.07
CA PRO A 358 9.17 5.06 -18.00
C PRO A 358 9.85 3.73 -18.33
N THR A 359 10.57 3.13 -17.37
CA THR A 359 11.03 1.74 -17.48
C THR A 359 9.83 0.79 -17.49
N THR A 360 9.85 -0.24 -18.34
CA THR A 360 8.75 -1.20 -18.46
C THR A 360 9.17 -2.65 -18.19
N TYR A 361 8.23 -3.46 -17.72
CA TYR A 361 8.29 -4.92 -17.59
C TYR A 361 8.60 -5.62 -18.93
N LEU A 362 8.24 -5.03 -20.07
CA LEU A 362 8.53 -5.62 -21.38
C LEU A 362 10.03 -5.70 -21.65
N GLU A 363 10.77 -4.65 -21.29
CA GLU A 363 12.23 -4.60 -21.47
C GLU A 363 12.98 -5.12 -20.25
N THR A 364 12.43 -4.94 -19.05
CA THR A 364 13.02 -5.41 -17.80
C THR A 364 12.02 -6.30 -17.07
N PRO A 365 11.87 -7.60 -17.37
CA PRO A 365 10.81 -8.45 -16.82
C PRO A 365 11.09 -8.98 -15.39
N THR A 366 12.00 -8.34 -14.67
CA THR A 366 12.37 -8.67 -13.29
C THR A 366 12.57 -7.39 -12.47
N ALA A 367 12.36 -7.46 -11.16
CA ALA A 367 12.61 -6.29 -10.31
C ALA A 367 14.10 -5.91 -10.28
N GLN A 368 15.02 -6.86 -10.39
CA GLN A 368 16.44 -6.55 -10.58
C GLN A 368 16.68 -5.75 -11.85
N GLY A 369 15.99 -6.09 -12.95
CA GLY A 369 16.04 -5.32 -14.19
C GLY A 369 15.51 -3.90 -14.01
N LEU A 370 14.38 -3.73 -13.30
CA LEU A 370 13.85 -2.41 -12.93
C LEU A 370 14.88 -1.62 -12.11
N TRP A 371 15.44 -2.22 -11.04
CA TRP A 371 16.39 -1.55 -10.17
C TRP A 371 17.66 -1.13 -10.91
N GLN A 372 18.12 -1.95 -11.85
CA GLN A 372 19.26 -1.63 -12.70
C GLN A 372 18.94 -0.43 -13.60
N ALA A 373 17.80 -0.43 -14.28
CA ALA A 373 17.38 0.70 -15.13
C ALA A 373 17.23 2.00 -14.33
N LEU A 374 16.59 1.95 -13.15
CA LEU A 374 16.49 3.10 -12.26
C LEU A 374 17.87 3.58 -11.78
N THR A 375 18.81 2.68 -11.55
CA THR A 375 20.17 3.05 -11.16
C THR A 375 20.87 3.76 -12.33
N ASP A 376 20.88 3.16 -13.51
CA ASP A 376 21.62 3.65 -14.68
C ASP A 376 21.05 4.94 -15.26
N GLU A 377 19.73 5.05 -15.32
CA GLU A 377 19.05 6.17 -15.99
C GLU A 377 18.76 7.32 -15.03
N CYS A 378 18.60 7.03 -13.73
CA CYS A 378 18.21 8.04 -12.73
C CYS A 378 19.33 8.34 -11.73
N LEU A 379 19.73 7.37 -10.90
CA LEU A 379 20.66 7.63 -9.79
C LEU A 379 22.10 7.97 -10.26
N GLU A 380 22.55 7.27 -11.30
CA GLU A 380 23.88 7.39 -11.90
C GLU A 380 23.84 8.04 -13.30
N GLY A 381 22.63 8.37 -13.77
CA GLY A 381 22.39 8.96 -15.08
C GLY A 381 22.92 10.40 -15.23
N PRO A 382 22.96 10.93 -16.46
CA PRO A 382 23.56 12.24 -16.77
C PRO A 382 22.79 13.41 -16.17
N GLU A 383 21.45 13.35 -16.14
CA GLU A 383 20.61 14.41 -15.54
C GLU A 383 20.51 14.28 -14.02
N ARG A 384 20.85 13.10 -13.47
CA ARG A 384 20.72 12.68 -12.06
C ARG A 384 19.34 13.00 -11.47
N CYS A 385 18.49 12.00 -11.36
CA CYS A 385 17.29 12.07 -10.54
C CYS A 385 17.38 11.20 -9.30
N ASP A 386 16.43 11.38 -8.39
CA ASP A 386 16.29 10.59 -7.18
C ASP A 386 14.92 9.91 -7.19
N VAL A 387 14.90 8.61 -6.86
CA VAL A 387 13.77 7.73 -7.15
C VAL A 387 13.63 6.63 -6.10
N LEU A 388 12.38 6.26 -5.82
CA LEU A 388 12.01 5.08 -5.04
C LEU A 388 11.07 4.19 -5.87
N ALA A 389 11.12 2.89 -5.62
CA ALA A 389 10.16 1.92 -6.11
C ALA A 389 9.40 1.35 -4.91
N ILE A 390 8.09 1.49 -4.89
CA ILE A 390 7.23 1.00 -3.81
C ILE A 390 6.59 -0.30 -4.28
N PRO A 391 6.94 -1.47 -3.70
CA PRO A 391 6.21 -2.69 -3.98
C PRO A 391 4.73 -2.51 -3.63
N HIS A 392 3.90 -2.88 -4.58
CA HIS A 392 2.44 -2.92 -4.44
C HIS A 392 2.03 -3.89 -3.31
N ASN A 393 0.81 -3.77 -2.79
CA ASN A 393 0.24 -4.76 -1.89
C ASN A 393 0.48 -6.18 -2.42
N SER A 394 1.07 -7.02 -1.58
CA SER A 394 1.61 -8.30 -2.01
C SER A 394 0.57 -9.41 -2.09
N ASN A 395 -0.71 -9.13 -1.83
CA ASN A 395 -1.79 -10.05 -2.18
C ASN A 395 -1.67 -10.48 -3.64
N VAL A 396 -2.16 -11.69 -3.90
CA VAL A 396 -2.16 -12.30 -5.23
C VAL A 396 -0.78 -12.41 -5.90
N SER A 397 0.31 -12.27 -5.15
CA SER A 397 1.68 -12.45 -5.63
C SER A 397 2.12 -13.91 -5.66
N GLY A 398 1.37 -14.83 -5.02
CA GLY A 398 1.74 -16.22 -4.87
C GLY A 398 3.17 -16.46 -4.36
N GLY A 399 3.67 -15.57 -3.49
CA GLY A 399 5.02 -15.67 -2.94
C GLY A 399 6.12 -15.00 -3.76
N LEU A 400 5.83 -14.62 -5.01
CA LEU A 400 6.87 -14.24 -5.96
C LEU A 400 7.45 -12.84 -5.71
N MET A 401 6.70 -11.96 -5.05
CA MET A 401 7.17 -10.60 -4.76
C MET A 401 8.36 -10.60 -3.79
N TRP A 402 8.43 -11.58 -2.89
CA TRP A 402 9.35 -11.58 -1.74
C TRP A 402 10.38 -12.71 -1.81
N TRP A 403 11.22 -12.71 -2.84
CA TRP A 403 12.31 -13.68 -2.94
C TRP A 403 13.49 -13.30 -2.01
N SER A 404 14.14 -14.33 -1.45
CA SER A 404 15.39 -14.18 -0.73
C SER A 404 16.48 -13.69 -1.70
N PRO A 405 17.19 -12.60 -1.40
CA PRO A 405 18.28 -12.15 -2.25
C PRO A 405 19.41 -13.18 -2.34
N GLU A 406 20.11 -13.15 -3.47
CA GLU A 406 21.25 -14.01 -3.76
C GLU A 406 22.41 -13.67 -2.83
N ASP A 407 22.73 -12.38 -2.70
CA ASP A 407 23.84 -11.86 -1.92
C ASP A 407 23.52 -10.53 -1.19
N ALA A 408 24.52 -10.02 -0.47
CA ALA A 408 24.40 -8.78 0.29
C ALA A 408 24.26 -7.53 -0.59
N ASP A 409 24.74 -7.56 -1.84
CA ASP A 409 24.68 -6.41 -2.75
C ASP A 409 23.28 -6.28 -3.38
N GLU A 410 22.65 -7.40 -3.74
CA GLU A 410 21.23 -7.40 -4.12
C GLU A 410 20.36 -6.93 -2.95
N ALA A 411 20.64 -7.40 -1.73
CA ALA A 411 19.93 -6.97 -0.53
C ALA A 411 20.05 -5.45 -0.30
N ARG A 412 21.26 -4.87 -0.46
CA ARG A 412 21.49 -3.42 -0.36
C ARG A 412 20.79 -2.64 -1.48
N THR A 413 20.77 -3.19 -2.69
CA THR A 413 20.09 -2.57 -3.84
C THR A 413 18.60 -2.46 -3.58
N ARG A 414 17.96 -3.55 -3.13
CA ARG A 414 16.56 -3.50 -2.70
C ARG A 414 16.35 -2.49 -1.58
N MET A 415 17.15 -2.53 -0.51
CA MET A 415 17.02 -1.59 0.62
C MET A 415 17.19 -0.11 0.24
N ARG A 416 17.87 0.18 -0.88
CA ARG A 416 18.08 1.54 -1.38
C ARG A 416 16.87 2.06 -2.14
N LEU A 417 16.25 1.22 -2.97
CA LEU A 417 15.17 1.60 -3.88
C LEU A 417 13.78 1.32 -3.31
N GLU A 418 13.61 0.19 -2.63
CA GLU A 418 12.36 -0.27 -2.02
C GLU A 418 12.36 0.04 -0.53
N ARG A 419 12.09 1.31 -0.19
CA ARG A 419 12.13 1.80 1.21
C ARG A 419 10.84 1.55 1.96
N VAL A 420 9.72 1.60 1.28
CA VAL A 420 8.38 1.43 1.84
C VAL A 420 7.60 0.41 1.01
N VAL A 421 6.65 -0.27 1.64
CA VAL A 421 5.73 -1.22 1.01
C VAL A 421 4.29 -0.80 1.26
N GLU A 422 3.43 -1.02 0.29
CA GLU A 422 2.00 -0.87 0.45
C GLU A 422 1.41 -2.11 1.15
N ILE A 423 0.81 -1.92 2.34
CA ILE A 423 0.25 -3.02 3.14
C ILE A 423 -1.22 -3.30 2.82
N THR A 424 -1.93 -2.35 2.23
CA THR A 424 -3.38 -2.42 2.00
C THR A 424 -3.80 -1.59 0.80
N GLN A 425 -4.74 -2.12 0.01
CA GLN A 425 -5.36 -1.47 -1.14
C GLN A 425 -6.72 -2.11 -1.48
N HIS A 426 -7.40 -1.63 -2.54
CA HIS A 426 -8.73 -2.11 -2.92
C HIS A 426 -8.87 -3.65 -3.01
N LYS A 427 -7.83 -4.33 -3.51
CA LYS A 427 -7.68 -5.79 -3.66
C LYS A 427 -7.03 -6.41 -2.42
N GLY A 428 -7.51 -5.97 -1.26
CA GLY A 428 -7.32 -6.61 0.02
C GLY A 428 -6.13 -6.09 0.84
N ASP A 429 -6.04 -6.64 2.05
CA ASP A 429 -5.00 -6.36 3.02
C ASP A 429 -3.93 -7.44 3.03
N SER A 430 -2.66 -7.04 3.19
CA SER A 430 -1.52 -7.96 3.26
C SER A 430 -0.77 -7.87 4.58
N GLU A 431 -1.37 -7.43 5.69
CA GLU A 431 -0.68 -7.39 6.99
C GLU A 431 -0.20 -8.78 7.40
N CYS A 432 -1.13 -9.74 7.49
CA CYS A 432 -0.88 -11.10 8.00
C CYS A 432 -1.96 -12.09 7.53
N ARG A 433 -1.64 -13.39 7.61
CA ARG A 433 -2.50 -14.46 7.08
C ARG A 433 -3.77 -14.71 7.88
N ALA A 434 -4.90 -14.86 7.18
CA ALA A 434 -6.14 -15.37 7.76
C ALA A 434 -5.94 -16.74 8.44
N GLY A 435 -6.54 -16.92 9.61
CA GLY A 435 -6.41 -18.15 10.41
C GLY A 435 -5.15 -18.25 11.27
N ALA A 436 -4.30 -17.21 11.31
CA ALA A 436 -3.27 -17.06 12.35
C ALA A 436 -3.90 -16.96 13.76
N GLU A 437 -3.07 -17.07 14.80
CA GLU A 437 -3.54 -16.93 16.20
C GLU A 437 -4.10 -15.53 16.48
N ASP A 438 -3.62 -14.52 15.76
CA ASP A 438 -4.10 -13.14 15.78
C ASP A 438 -5.43 -13.00 15.04
N GLU A 439 -6.52 -12.72 15.78
CA GLU A 439 -7.88 -12.67 15.24
C GLU A 439 -8.08 -11.55 14.20
N LEU A 440 -7.22 -10.53 14.20
CA LEU A 440 -7.34 -9.39 13.30
C LEU A 440 -6.69 -9.62 11.93
N CYS A 441 -6.01 -10.74 11.71
CA CYS A 441 -5.42 -11.11 10.41
C CYS A 441 -6.45 -11.55 9.36
N SER A 442 -7.72 -11.69 9.72
CA SER A 442 -8.80 -11.97 8.75
C SER A 442 -9.38 -10.69 8.10
N TYR A 443 -8.69 -9.56 8.23
CA TYR A 443 -9.14 -8.27 7.72
C TYR A 443 -8.99 -8.20 6.20
N GLU A 444 -10.09 -8.00 5.47
CA GLU A 444 -10.12 -7.79 4.01
C GLU A 444 -9.17 -8.71 3.21
N THR A 445 -9.05 -9.98 3.61
CA THR A 445 -8.14 -10.95 2.97
C THR A 445 -8.76 -11.53 1.71
N LEU A 446 -7.95 -11.72 0.66
CA LEU A 446 -8.40 -12.37 -0.56
C LEU A 446 -8.36 -13.92 -0.44
N PRO A 447 -9.38 -14.62 -0.97
CA PRO A 447 -9.46 -16.09 -0.86
C PRO A 447 -8.67 -16.83 -1.95
N TYR A 448 -7.72 -16.20 -2.64
CA TYR A 448 -6.99 -16.80 -3.76
C TYR A 448 -5.52 -16.39 -3.82
N GLU A 449 -4.68 -17.30 -4.34
CA GLU A 449 -3.21 -17.19 -4.39
C GLU A 449 -2.71 -16.15 -5.40
N LYS A 450 -3.42 -16.01 -6.53
CA LYS A 450 -2.99 -15.22 -7.69
C LYS A 450 -4.20 -14.65 -8.44
N MET A 451 -4.00 -13.58 -9.19
CA MET A 451 -5.10 -12.80 -9.76
C MET A 451 -5.94 -13.61 -10.77
N SER A 452 -5.30 -14.51 -11.51
CA SER A 452 -5.96 -15.38 -12.49
C SER A 452 -6.96 -16.37 -11.85
N ASP A 453 -6.79 -16.70 -10.57
CA ASP A 453 -7.68 -17.62 -9.85
C ASP A 453 -9.04 -16.97 -9.52
N MET A 454 -9.15 -15.63 -9.58
CA MET A 454 -10.43 -14.92 -9.44
C MET A 454 -11.45 -15.41 -10.47
N ALA A 455 -10.99 -15.77 -11.68
CA ALA A 455 -11.85 -16.31 -12.74
C ALA A 455 -12.07 -17.83 -12.65
N MET A 456 -11.36 -18.54 -11.77
CA MET A 456 -11.42 -20.01 -11.63
C MET A 456 -11.44 -20.43 -10.14
N PRO A 457 -12.55 -20.22 -9.41
CA PRO A 457 -12.63 -20.49 -7.97
C PRO A 457 -12.37 -21.97 -7.59
N TRP A 458 -12.62 -22.90 -8.52
CA TRP A 458 -12.42 -24.33 -8.32
C TRP A 458 -10.95 -24.78 -8.43
N ALA A 459 -10.03 -23.89 -8.82
CA ALA A 459 -8.62 -24.17 -9.03
C ALA A 459 -7.69 -23.48 -8.01
N GLN A 460 -8.24 -22.99 -6.91
CA GLN A 460 -7.49 -22.25 -5.89
C GLN A 460 -6.42 -23.13 -5.23
N ALA A 461 -5.21 -22.59 -5.13
CA ALA A 461 -4.10 -23.18 -4.39
C ALA A 461 -4.03 -22.61 -2.97
N GLU A 462 -3.23 -23.27 -2.12
CA GLU A 462 -2.88 -22.74 -0.81
C GLU A 462 -2.08 -21.43 -0.96
N ILE A 463 -2.44 -20.40 -0.19
CA ILE A 463 -1.77 -19.11 -0.22
C ILE A 463 -0.47 -19.21 0.61
N PRO A 464 0.71 -19.01 0.01
CA PRO A 464 1.97 -19.12 0.73
C PRO A 464 2.14 -17.99 1.77
N PRO A 465 2.88 -18.23 2.87
CA PRO A 465 3.17 -17.23 3.89
C PRO A 465 3.80 -15.94 3.39
N GLN A 466 4.74 -16.06 2.44
CA GLN A 466 5.52 -14.96 1.85
C GLN A 466 4.67 -14.15 0.85
N VAL A 467 3.43 -13.86 1.23
CA VAL A 467 2.48 -12.94 0.59
C VAL A 467 2.15 -11.81 1.56
N TYR A 468 2.36 -12.00 2.86
CA TYR A 468 1.97 -11.06 3.89
C TYR A 468 3.19 -10.32 4.44
N THR A 469 3.05 -9.02 4.65
CA THR A 469 4.11 -8.11 5.08
C THR A 469 4.69 -8.55 6.42
N ARG A 470 3.88 -8.96 7.41
CA ARG A 470 4.38 -9.39 8.73
C ARG A 470 5.36 -10.56 8.63
N GLU A 471 5.01 -11.58 7.86
CA GLU A 471 5.91 -12.72 7.62
C GLU A 471 7.20 -12.30 6.90
N VAL A 472 7.11 -11.36 5.96
CA VAL A 472 8.26 -10.83 5.20
C VAL A 472 9.19 -9.99 6.07
N LEU A 473 8.65 -9.22 7.03
CA LEU A 473 9.46 -8.49 8.00
C LEU A 473 10.30 -9.46 8.84
N THR A 474 9.74 -10.61 9.23
CA THR A 474 10.46 -11.63 10.00
C THR A 474 11.46 -12.39 9.14
N GLU A 475 11.13 -12.68 7.88
CA GLU A 475 12.09 -13.18 6.88
C GLU A 475 13.27 -12.21 6.71
N GLY A 476 13.01 -10.89 6.80
CA GLY A 476 14.05 -9.85 6.79
C GLY A 476 15.10 -10.02 7.89
N LEU A 477 14.67 -10.41 9.09
CA LEU A 477 15.59 -10.71 10.20
C LEU A 477 16.43 -11.97 9.94
N VAL A 478 15.87 -12.97 9.26
CA VAL A 478 16.60 -14.17 8.83
C VAL A 478 17.65 -13.80 7.78
N GLN A 479 17.29 -12.97 6.80
CA GLN A 479 18.22 -12.48 5.78
C GLN A 479 19.32 -11.60 6.38
N LEU A 480 19.00 -10.80 7.41
CA LEU A 480 20.00 -10.04 8.17
C LEU A 480 21.06 -10.96 8.77
N MET A 481 20.66 -12.06 9.40
CA MET A 481 21.61 -13.03 9.98
C MET A 481 22.42 -13.77 8.90
N ARG A 482 21.85 -13.98 7.70
CA ARG A 482 22.51 -14.66 6.58
C ARG A 482 23.49 -13.76 5.81
N LEU A 483 23.11 -12.51 5.56
CA LEU A 483 23.79 -11.61 4.60
C LEU A 483 24.41 -10.38 5.27
N GLY A 484 24.14 -10.13 6.55
CA GLY A 484 24.50 -8.89 7.25
C GLY A 484 23.67 -7.67 6.80
N VAL A 485 22.62 -7.89 6.02
CA VAL A 485 21.75 -6.85 5.45
C VAL A 485 20.31 -7.33 5.48
N ASN A 486 19.38 -6.51 5.99
CA ASN A 486 17.95 -6.82 5.98
C ASN A 486 17.27 -6.24 4.72
N PRO A 487 17.05 -7.04 3.65
CA PRO A 487 16.43 -6.58 2.41
C PRO A 487 14.97 -6.13 2.57
N PHE A 488 14.34 -6.48 3.69
CA PHE A 488 12.92 -6.27 3.97
C PHE A 488 12.70 -5.32 5.14
N ALA A 489 13.68 -4.46 5.45
CA ALA A 489 13.54 -3.41 6.45
C ALA A 489 12.67 -2.25 5.89
N PHE A 490 11.41 -2.54 5.56
CA PHE A 490 10.51 -1.57 4.94
C PHE A 490 9.85 -0.65 5.97
N GLY A 491 9.47 0.55 5.54
CA GLY A 491 8.33 1.25 6.12
C GLY A 491 7.02 0.77 5.48
N VAL A 492 5.89 1.15 6.06
CA VAL A 492 4.56 0.77 5.52
C VAL A 492 3.74 2.00 5.14
N ILE A 493 2.92 1.84 4.10
CA ILE A 493 1.89 2.78 3.67
C ILE A 493 0.63 2.02 3.25
N GLY A 494 -0.51 2.70 3.12
CA GLY A 494 -1.68 2.20 2.38
C GLY A 494 -1.85 2.98 1.08
N SER A 495 -2.67 2.48 0.16
CA SER A 495 -3.05 3.23 -1.04
C SER A 495 -4.37 2.71 -1.60
N THR A 496 -4.92 3.35 -2.64
CA THR A 496 -6.17 2.84 -3.21
C THR A 496 -5.92 1.76 -4.27
N ASP A 497 -4.98 1.93 -5.20
CA ASP A 497 -4.94 1.19 -6.47
C ASP A 497 -6.24 1.44 -7.28
N THR A 498 -6.66 2.71 -7.30
CA THR A 498 -7.92 3.10 -7.93
C THR A 498 -7.78 3.16 -9.44
N HIS A 499 -8.70 2.52 -10.17
CA HIS A 499 -8.76 2.62 -11.63
C HIS A 499 -9.70 3.70 -12.13
N PHE A 500 -10.22 4.57 -11.27
CA PHE A 500 -11.17 5.62 -11.66
C PHE A 500 -10.57 7.03 -11.77
N ALA A 501 -9.26 7.19 -11.60
CA ALA A 501 -8.63 8.49 -11.38
C ALA A 501 -9.22 9.23 -10.17
N THR A 502 -9.53 8.51 -9.09
CA THR A 502 -10.14 9.06 -7.87
C THR A 502 -9.30 8.75 -6.62
N PRO A 503 -8.09 9.31 -6.49
CA PRO A 503 -7.19 9.06 -5.36
C PRO A 503 -7.87 9.31 -4.01
N GLY A 504 -7.71 8.38 -3.08
CA GLY A 504 -8.24 8.48 -1.72
C GLY A 504 -9.76 8.33 -1.59
N MET A 505 -10.45 7.68 -2.54
CA MET A 505 -11.87 7.29 -2.38
C MET A 505 -12.01 6.12 -1.39
N VAL A 506 -11.72 6.37 -0.12
CA VAL A 506 -11.65 5.36 0.93
C VAL A 506 -12.87 5.33 1.86
N ASP A 507 -13.80 6.28 1.70
CA ASP A 507 -14.98 6.39 2.56
C ASP A 507 -15.97 5.23 2.27
N GLU A 508 -16.14 4.32 3.23
CA GLU A 508 -17.06 3.17 3.13
C GLU A 508 -18.49 3.55 2.72
N ASP A 509 -19.02 4.65 3.25
CA ASP A 509 -20.39 5.08 2.98
C ASP A 509 -20.56 5.80 1.62
N GLN A 510 -19.45 6.25 1.01
CA GLN A 510 -19.42 6.89 -0.31
C GLN A 510 -18.72 6.05 -1.39
N HIS A 511 -18.40 4.78 -1.11
CA HIS A 511 -17.75 3.91 -2.08
C HIS A 511 -18.59 3.74 -3.34
N GLN A 512 -17.98 4.01 -4.49
CA GLN A 512 -18.58 3.89 -5.82
C GLN A 512 -17.91 2.80 -6.68
N GLY A 513 -17.08 1.96 -6.05
CA GLY A 513 -16.22 0.99 -6.72
C GLY A 513 -14.89 1.60 -7.13
N HIS A 514 -14.03 0.78 -7.72
CA HIS A 514 -12.71 1.23 -8.19
C HIS A 514 -12.34 0.73 -9.60
N ALA A 515 -13.33 0.29 -10.38
CA ALA A 515 -13.23 -0.29 -11.72
C ALA A 515 -12.52 -1.64 -11.84
N ALA A 516 -11.51 -1.99 -11.02
CA ALA A 516 -10.66 -3.16 -11.27
C ALA A 516 -11.39 -4.51 -11.25
N GLY A 517 -11.07 -5.37 -12.22
CA GLY A 517 -11.73 -6.66 -12.43
C GLY A 517 -13.16 -6.59 -13.01
N SER A 518 -13.71 -5.41 -13.30
CA SER A 518 -15.08 -5.21 -13.77
C SER A 518 -15.14 -4.58 -15.17
N VAL A 519 -14.70 -5.28 -16.21
CA VAL A 519 -14.88 -4.80 -17.60
C VAL A 519 -16.37 -4.51 -17.94
N SER A 520 -17.31 -5.05 -17.15
CA SER A 520 -18.73 -4.67 -17.15
C SER A 520 -18.97 -3.16 -16.97
N SER A 521 -18.09 -2.46 -16.24
CA SER A 521 -18.10 -1.01 -16.05
C SER A 521 -18.10 -0.22 -17.37
N ARG A 522 -17.57 -0.80 -18.47
CA ARG A 522 -17.69 -0.20 -19.82
C ARG A 522 -19.12 -0.14 -20.36
N PHE A 523 -20.00 -1.01 -19.89
CA PHE A 523 -21.37 -1.16 -20.42
C PHE A 523 -22.44 -0.50 -19.56
N GLY A 524 -22.09 -0.02 -18.36
CA GLY A 524 -22.98 0.63 -17.41
C GLY A 524 -22.50 0.40 -15.98
N PRO A 525 -23.03 1.13 -14.98
CA PRO A 525 -22.67 0.90 -13.60
C PRO A 525 -23.28 -0.44 -13.16
N PRO A 526 -22.49 -1.39 -12.66
CA PRO A 526 -23.07 -2.62 -12.11
C PRO A 526 -23.90 -2.28 -10.86
N ALA A 527 -24.93 -3.08 -10.58
CA ALA A 527 -25.76 -2.91 -9.39
C ALA A 527 -24.93 -2.99 -8.10
N PHE A 528 -23.90 -3.84 -8.13
CA PHE A 528 -22.89 -3.97 -7.09
C PHE A 528 -21.57 -3.41 -7.65
N PRO A 529 -21.10 -2.24 -7.18
CA PRO A 529 -20.07 -1.43 -7.83
C PRO A 529 -18.66 -2.04 -7.81
N ASP A 530 -18.46 -3.11 -7.04
CA ASP A 530 -17.14 -3.71 -6.81
C ASP A 530 -17.23 -5.23 -6.62
N VAL A 531 -16.09 -5.94 -6.58
CA VAL A 531 -16.08 -7.36 -6.21
C VAL A 531 -16.34 -7.49 -4.71
N ARG A 532 -17.13 -8.48 -4.30
CA ARG A 532 -17.57 -8.66 -2.89
C ARG A 532 -16.44 -8.75 -1.85
N PHE A 533 -15.24 -9.16 -2.27
CA PHE A 533 -14.04 -9.30 -1.43
C PHE A 533 -13.10 -8.09 -1.50
N PHE A 534 -13.42 -7.07 -2.29
CA PHE A 534 -12.64 -5.82 -2.38
C PHE A 534 -13.16 -4.78 -1.39
N ASN A 535 -12.29 -3.85 -1.02
CA ASN A 535 -12.52 -2.77 -0.06
C ASN A 535 -12.25 -1.39 -0.68
N PRO A 536 -12.54 -0.27 -0.01
CA PRO A 536 -12.27 1.08 -0.52
C PRO A 536 -10.78 1.49 -0.59
N GLY A 537 -9.86 0.63 -0.15
CA GLY A 537 -8.42 0.89 -0.15
C GLY A 537 -7.97 1.72 1.05
N GLY A 538 -6.69 2.07 1.07
CA GLY A 538 -6.07 2.80 2.17
C GLY A 538 -5.48 4.15 1.77
N LEU A 539 -4.89 4.84 2.75
CA LEU A 539 -4.11 6.06 2.54
C LEU A 539 -2.68 5.89 3.02
N ALA A 540 -1.76 6.50 2.26
CA ALA A 540 -0.36 6.63 2.62
C ALA A 540 -0.23 7.82 3.57
N VAL A 541 0.47 7.64 4.67
CA VAL A 541 0.77 8.74 5.60
C VAL A 541 2.27 8.92 5.74
N ILE A 542 2.73 10.14 5.47
CA ILE A 542 4.15 10.51 5.51
C ILE A 542 4.34 11.58 6.57
N TYR A 543 5.21 11.33 7.54
CA TYR A 543 5.65 12.40 8.45
C TYR A 543 6.71 13.25 7.78
N ALA A 544 6.40 14.51 7.54
CA ALA A 544 7.34 15.48 6.97
C ALA A 544 7.24 16.84 7.66
N GLU A 545 8.32 17.60 7.55
CA GLU A 545 8.45 18.92 8.14
C GLU A 545 7.53 19.93 7.46
N GLU A 546 7.32 19.78 6.16
CA GLU A 546 6.43 20.60 5.34
C GLU A 546 5.81 19.77 4.19
N ASN A 547 4.76 20.30 3.56
CA ASN A 547 4.13 19.66 2.40
C ASN A 547 4.84 20.09 1.10
N SER A 548 6.04 19.56 0.90
CA SER A 548 6.83 19.72 -0.33
C SER A 548 7.32 18.36 -0.80
N ARG A 549 7.60 18.21 -2.10
CA ARG A 549 8.09 16.93 -2.64
C ARG A 549 9.37 16.48 -1.97
N ASP A 550 10.33 17.40 -1.79
CA ASP A 550 11.61 17.10 -1.15
C ASP A 550 11.42 16.59 0.29
N ALA A 551 10.58 17.25 1.09
CA ALA A 551 10.34 16.86 2.48
C ALA A 551 9.58 15.53 2.60
N LEU A 552 8.54 15.34 1.78
CA LEU A 552 7.75 14.12 1.74
C LEU A 552 8.55 12.91 1.21
N PHE A 553 9.35 13.11 0.16
CA PHE A 553 10.22 12.06 -0.37
C PHE A 553 11.27 11.64 0.66
N GLU A 554 11.85 12.58 1.40
CA GLU A 554 12.73 12.23 2.51
C GLU A 554 11.98 11.49 3.64
N GLY A 555 10.69 11.78 3.83
CA GLY A 555 9.80 11.02 4.71
C GLY A 555 9.67 9.55 4.32
N LEU A 556 9.43 9.28 3.02
CA LEU A 556 9.42 7.93 2.46
C LEU A 556 10.79 7.25 2.62
N ARG A 557 11.88 7.96 2.30
CA ARG A 557 13.26 7.44 2.41
C ARG A 557 13.62 7.04 3.84
N ARG A 558 13.27 7.86 4.84
CA ARG A 558 13.51 7.54 6.25
C ARG A 558 12.51 6.54 6.85
N ARG A 559 11.48 6.15 6.08
CA ARG A 559 10.43 5.20 6.48
C ARG A 559 9.55 5.70 7.63
N GLU A 560 9.54 7.00 7.89
CA GLU A 560 8.69 7.59 8.91
C GLU A 560 7.28 7.79 8.35
N THR A 561 6.64 6.66 8.11
CA THR A 561 5.39 6.51 7.40
C THR A 561 4.49 5.55 8.13
N TYR A 562 3.20 5.58 7.80
CA TYR A 562 2.26 4.55 8.21
C TYR A 562 1.15 4.42 7.19
N GLY A 563 0.47 3.27 7.19
CA GLY A 563 -0.72 3.04 6.39
C GLY A 563 -1.98 3.20 7.22
N THR A 564 -3.05 3.69 6.60
CA THR A 564 -4.41 3.60 7.15
C THR A 564 -5.28 2.84 6.17
N SER A 565 -6.28 2.12 6.65
CA SER A 565 -7.25 1.42 5.79
C SER A 565 -8.40 2.31 5.31
N GLY A 566 -8.30 3.62 5.54
CA GLY A 566 -9.24 4.62 5.04
C GLY A 566 -9.34 5.84 5.95
N PRO A 567 -9.74 5.69 7.23
CA PRO A 567 -9.82 6.80 8.16
C PRO A 567 -8.46 7.45 8.41
N ARG A 568 -8.46 8.78 8.55
CA ARG A 568 -7.28 9.60 8.81
C ARG A 568 -6.86 9.56 10.29
N ILE A 569 -6.68 8.35 10.83
CA ILE A 569 -6.16 8.12 12.18
C ILE A 569 -4.77 8.77 12.28
N ALA A 570 -4.57 9.65 13.25
CA ALA A 570 -3.27 10.27 13.49
C ALA A 570 -2.46 9.40 14.46
N LEU A 571 -1.29 8.93 14.03
CA LEU A 571 -0.50 7.94 14.77
C LEU A 571 0.94 8.43 14.99
N ARG A 572 1.41 8.43 16.24
CA ARG A 572 2.82 8.59 16.62
C ARG A 572 3.31 7.32 17.28
N PHE A 573 4.48 6.86 16.88
CA PHE A 573 5.13 5.67 17.44
C PHE A 573 6.63 5.91 17.53
N PHE A 574 7.18 5.78 18.74
CA PHE A 574 8.59 5.98 19.04
C PHE A 574 9.10 4.83 19.90
N GLY A 575 10.36 4.45 19.69
CA GLY A 575 11.07 3.44 20.47
C GLY A 575 12.33 4.04 21.10
N GLY A 576 12.63 3.68 22.34
CA GLY A 576 13.80 4.17 23.06
C GLY A 576 14.06 3.39 24.34
N TRP A 577 15.13 3.71 25.06
CA TRP A 577 15.52 2.97 26.27
C TRP A 577 15.02 3.62 27.57
N GLY A 578 14.68 4.91 27.52
CA GLY A 578 14.51 5.74 28.72
C GLY A 578 13.20 6.52 28.81
N PHE A 579 12.19 6.22 27.98
CA PHE A 579 10.93 6.98 28.01
C PHE A 579 10.27 6.92 29.39
N ASP A 580 9.77 8.04 29.91
CA ASP A 580 9.06 8.05 31.21
C ASP A 580 7.71 7.32 31.11
N PRO A 581 7.28 6.48 32.09
CA PRO A 581 5.95 5.84 32.06
C PRO A 581 4.77 6.83 31.98
N GLY A 582 4.94 8.04 32.49
CA GLY A 582 3.98 9.14 32.46
C GLY A 582 4.04 10.02 31.21
N LEU A 583 4.83 9.67 30.18
CA LEU A 583 5.02 10.49 28.98
C LEU A 583 3.71 10.87 28.28
N CYS A 584 2.67 10.03 28.36
CA CYS A 584 1.34 10.33 27.84
C CYS A 584 0.68 11.59 28.43
N GLY A 585 1.09 12.02 29.63
CA GLY A 585 0.62 13.25 30.27
C GLY A 585 1.48 14.47 29.97
N ALA A 586 2.60 14.31 29.25
CA ALA A 586 3.53 15.41 28.97
C ALA A 586 3.08 16.21 27.74
N SER A 587 3.06 17.54 27.85
CA SER A 587 2.70 18.43 26.74
C SER A 587 3.73 18.43 25.61
N ASP A 588 4.97 18.05 25.91
CA ASP A 588 6.10 17.96 24.98
C ASP A 588 6.45 16.50 24.61
N ALA A 589 5.49 15.56 24.77
CA ALA A 589 5.73 14.12 24.58
C ALA A 589 6.36 13.77 23.22
N VAL A 590 5.91 14.43 22.14
CA VAL A 590 6.48 14.23 20.79
C VAL A 590 7.91 14.75 20.70
N THR A 591 8.22 15.90 21.31
CA THR A 591 9.58 16.44 21.38
C THR A 591 10.51 15.48 22.12
N GLN A 592 10.07 14.92 23.25
CA GLN A 592 10.82 13.89 23.97
C GLN A 592 10.97 12.61 23.13
N GLY A 593 9.94 12.21 22.37
CA GLY A 593 9.98 11.09 21.43
C GLY A 593 11.14 11.20 20.42
N TYR A 594 11.29 12.35 19.76
CA TYR A 594 12.38 12.60 18.82
C TYR A 594 13.75 12.78 19.49
N ARG A 595 13.80 13.34 20.70
CA ARG A 595 15.05 13.59 21.42
C ARG A 595 15.64 12.31 22.01
N ASP A 596 14.80 11.49 22.64
CA ASP A 596 15.21 10.39 23.51
C ASP A 596 15.01 9.00 22.88
N GLY A 597 14.47 8.94 21.66
CA GLY A 597 14.24 7.69 20.94
C GLY A 597 14.33 7.85 19.42
N VAL A 598 13.78 6.88 18.72
CA VAL A 598 13.67 6.84 17.25
C VAL A 598 12.20 6.73 16.86
N PRO A 599 11.76 7.43 15.81
CA PRO A 599 10.39 7.30 15.30
C PRO A 599 10.21 5.96 14.56
N MET A 600 8.95 5.62 14.25
CA MET A 600 8.59 4.54 13.34
C MET A 600 9.45 4.54 12.06
N GLY A 601 9.89 3.36 11.60
CA GLY A 601 10.82 3.23 10.49
C GLY A 601 12.31 3.33 10.86
N GLY A 602 12.62 3.72 12.10
CA GLY A 602 13.98 3.84 12.63
C GLY A 602 14.54 2.55 13.21
N ASP A 603 15.84 2.57 13.49
CA ASP A 603 16.58 1.50 14.14
C ASP A 603 16.92 1.93 15.58
N LEU A 604 16.55 1.11 16.57
CA LEU A 604 16.92 1.35 17.96
C LEU A 604 18.45 1.37 18.10
N PRO A 605 19.01 2.35 18.83
CA PRO A 605 20.43 2.31 19.17
C PRO A 605 20.71 1.10 20.05
N ALA A 606 21.95 0.62 20.06
CA ALA A 606 22.29 -0.54 20.86
C ALA A 606 21.93 -0.37 22.35
N ALA A 607 21.54 -1.47 23.00
CA ALA A 607 21.17 -1.47 24.41
C ALA A 607 22.25 -0.78 25.29
N PRO A 608 21.86 0.15 26.17
CA PRO A 608 22.81 0.96 26.94
C PRO A 608 23.55 0.14 28.01
N HIS A 609 22.94 -0.91 28.54
CA HIS A 609 23.54 -1.83 29.50
C HIS A 609 22.84 -3.20 29.46
N ALA A 610 23.47 -4.21 30.07
CA ALA A 610 22.85 -5.52 30.27
C ALA A 610 21.53 -5.39 31.05
N GLY A 611 20.50 -6.10 30.61
CA GLY A 611 19.16 -6.06 31.22
C GLY A 611 18.32 -4.82 30.90
N ALA A 612 18.81 -3.90 30.05
CA ALA A 612 17.94 -2.85 29.50
C ALA A 612 16.87 -3.46 28.58
N ALA A 613 15.65 -2.95 28.65
CA ALA A 613 14.55 -3.32 27.77
C ALA A 613 14.03 -2.08 27.03
N PRO A 614 13.70 -2.19 25.73
CA PRO A 614 13.16 -1.07 24.98
C PRO A 614 11.77 -0.72 25.49
N ARG A 615 11.47 0.58 25.40
CA ARG A 615 10.19 1.19 25.73
C ARG A 615 9.65 1.87 24.49
N PHE A 616 8.36 1.72 24.28
CA PHE A 616 7.66 2.19 23.11
C PHE A 616 6.55 3.16 23.53
N PHE A 617 6.65 4.39 23.04
CA PHE A 617 5.64 5.41 23.20
C PHE A 617 4.74 5.40 21.97
N VAL A 618 3.44 5.21 22.19
CA VAL A 618 2.41 5.28 21.15
C VAL A 618 1.35 6.30 21.54
N SER A 619 0.93 7.12 20.57
CA SER A 619 -0.19 8.03 20.69
C SER A 619 -1.02 7.99 19.41
N ALA A 620 -2.30 7.67 19.55
CA ALA A 620 -3.24 7.57 18.45
C ALA A 620 -4.45 8.48 18.70
N LEU A 621 -4.88 9.21 17.67
CA LEU A 621 -6.11 9.99 17.66
C LEU A 621 -7.03 9.43 16.59
N ARG A 622 -8.33 9.32 16.91
CA ARG A 622 -9.34 8.95 15.91
C ARG A 622 -9.37 9.96 14.77
N ASP A 623 -9.89 9.54 13.64
CA ASP A 623 -10.23 10.44 12.56
C ASP A 623 -11.37 11.40 12.99
N PRO A 624 -11.17 12.74 12.97
CA PRO A 624 -12.22 13.68 13.35
C PRO A 624 -13.36 13.74 12.32
N ALA A 625 -14.57 14.06 12.78
CA ALA A 625 -15.77 14.25 11.95
C ALA A 625 -15.74 15.54 11.10
N GLU A 626 -14.65 15.78 10.38
CA GLU A 626 -14.46 16.94 9.51
C GLU A 626 -15.02 16.68 8.11
N GLY A 627 -15.58 17.71 7.46
CA GLY A 627 -16.13 17.60 6.11
C GLY A 627 -17.35 16.66 5.99
N GLY A 628 -17.91 16.21 7.11
CA GLY A 628 -19.00 15.22 7.15
C GLY A 628 -18.55 13.76 7.03
N SER A 629 -17.25 13.47 7.17
CA SER A 629 -16.75 12.09 7.26
C SER A 629 -17.26 11.41 8.54
N PRO A 630 -17.61 10.11 8.49
CA PRO A 630 -17.85 9.33 9.70
C PRO A 630 -16.64 9.41 10.63
N SER A 631 -16.89 9.51 11.94
CA SER A 631 -15.85 9.51 12.96
C SER A 631 -16.11 8.36 13.92
N THR A 632 -15.38 7.28 13.72
CA THR A 632 -15.50 6.08 14.54
C THR A 632 -14.52 6.16 15.71
N PRO A 633 -14.96 5.96 16.96
CA PRO A 633 -14.04 5.94 18.10
C PRO A 633 -13.02 4.79 18.00
N LEU A 634 -11.81 5.02 18.51
CA LEU A 634 -10.79 3.98 18.64
C LEU A 634 -11.24 2.91 19.65
N GLN A 635 -10.93 1.65 19.36
CA GLN A 635 -11.17 0.52 20.26
C GLN A 635 -9.91 0.18 21.06
N ARG A 636 -8.79 -0.05 20.36
CA ARG A 636 -7.55 -0.55 20.97
C ARG A 636 -6.31 -0.21 20.15
N VAL A 637 -5.16 -0.29 20.82
CA VAL A 637 -3.83 -0.19 20.24
C VAL A 637 -3.03 -1.41 20.63
N GLN A 638 -2.44 -2.06 19.64
CA GLN A 638 -1.55 -3.20 19.80
C GLN A 638 -0.12 -2.83 19.41
N ILE A 639 0.84 -3.50 20.02
CA ILE A 639 2.21 -3.61 19.51
C ILE A 639 2.39 -5.05 19.03
N VAL A 640 2.83 -5.20 17.78
CA VAL A 640 3.20 -6.47 17.17
C VAL A 640 4.72 -6.56 17.14
N LYS A 641 5.26 -7.60 17.77
CA LYS A 641 6.69 -7.91 17.85
C LYS A 641 6.98 -9.12 16.99
N GLY A 642 7.97 -9.03 16.11
CA GLY A 642 8.57 -10.19 15.42
C GLY A 642 10.04 -10.30 15.77
N TRP A 643 10.55 -11.51 15.97
CA TRP A 643 11.97 -11.74 16.30
C TRP A 643 12.45 -13.12 15.84
N VAL A 644 13.77 -13.31 15.83
CA VAL A 644 14.39 -14.61 15.57
C VAL A 644 15.04 -15.12 16.85
N ALA A 645 14.65 -16.32 17.30
CA ALA A 645 15.22 -16.97 18.47
C ALA A 645 15.54 -18.43 18.16
N GLY A 646 16.81 -18.84 18.39
CA GLY A 646 17.26 -20.21 18.12
C GLY A 646 17.17 -20.61 16.63
N GLY A 647 17.22 -19.64 15.72
CA GLY A 647 17.04 -19.86 14.28
C GLY A 647 15.58 -19.98 13.82
N GLU A 648 14.61 -19.87 14.73
CA GLU A 648 13.18 -19.89 14.42
C GLU A 648 12.58 -18.49 14.48
N THR A 649 11.64 -18.22 13.59
CA THR A 649 10.83 -17.00 13.58
C THR A 649 9.78 -17.06 14.68
N ARG A 650 9.54 -15.92 15.35
CA ARG A 650 8.58 -15.78 16.43
C ARG A 650 7.81 -14.48 16.27
N GLU A 651 6.56 -14.49 16.72
CA GLU A 651 5.72 -13.29 16.77
C GLU A 651 4.94 -13.23 18.08
N ALA A 652 4.56 -12.01 18.47
CA ALA A 652 3.67 -11.74 19.59
C ALA A 652 2.85 -10.48 19.31
N VAL A 653 1.58 -10.50 19.66
CA VAL A 653 0.67 -9.36 19.59
C VAL A 653 0.27 -8.98 21.02
N VAL A 654 0.53 -7.74 21.40
CA VAL A 654 0.31 -7.25 22.77
C VAL A 654 -0.63 -6.05 22.74
N GLU A 655 -1.72 -6.14 23.48
CA GLU A 655 -2.61 -4.99 23.74
C GLU A 655 -1.92 -4.01 24.69
N VAL A 656 -1.76 -2.75 24.27
CA VAL A 656 -1.04 -1.72 25.07
C VAL A 656 -1.91 -0.56 25.50
N ALA A 657 -3.07 -0.36 24.85
CA ALA A 657 -4.10 0.59 25.26
C ALA A 657 -5.48 0.18 24.72
N GLY A 658 -6.55 0.50 25.46
CA GLY A 658 -7.91 0.09 25.08
C GLY A 658 -8.15 -1.41 25.27
N THR A 659 -9.28 -1.91 24.75
CA THR A 659 -9.66 -3.34 24.86
C THR A 659 -10.64 -3.76 23.77
N PRO A 660 -10.53 -5.00 23.24
CA PRO A 660 -11.56 -5.53 22.33
C PRO A 660 -12.92 -5.73 23.01
N GLN A 661 -12.97 -5.84 24.35
CA GLN A 661 -14.20 -6.09 25.11
C GLN A 661 -14.89 -4.79 25.58
N ASN A 662 -14.87 -3.74 24.76
CA ASN A 662 -15.52 -2.45 25.07
C ASN A 662 -17.04 -2.41 24.77
N GLY A 663 -17.59 -3.50 24.22
CA GLY A 663 -19.02 -3.62 23.90
C GLY A 663 -19.47 -2.82 22.67
N ALA A 664 -18.53 -2.29 21.88
CA ALA A 664 -18.84 -1.55 20.66
C ALA A 664 -19.46 -2.44 19.58
N LYS A 665 -20.44 -1.91 18.86
CA LYS A 665 -21.20 -2.58 17.80
C LYS A 665 -21.66 -1.57 16.75
N VAL A 666 -22.10 -2.05 15.60
CA VAL A 666 -22.84 -1.26 14.61
C VAL A 666 -24.22 -1.86 14.39
N ASP A 667 -25.23 -1.01 14.23
CA ASP A 667 -26.56 -1.43 13.81
C ASP A 667 -26.59 -1.61 12.29
N LEU A 668 -26.70 -2.85 11.81
CA LEU A 668 -26.59 -3.14 10.37
C LEU A 668 -27.70 -2.53 9.51
N ALA A 669 -28.87 -2.21 10.09
CA ALA A 669 -29.97 -1.63 9.32
C ALA A 669 -29.81 -0.12 9.11
N THR A 670 -29.05 0.55 9.98
CA THR A 670 -28.89 2.02 9.98
C THR A 670 -27.45 2.48 9.80
N CYS A 671 -26.50 1.57 10.00
CA CYS A 671 -25.06 1.80 10.11
C CYS A 671 -24.65 2.78 11.22
N GLU A 672 -25.49 2.95 12.23
CA GLU A 672 -25.16 3.76 13.41
C GLU A 672 -24.25 2.95 14.38
N PRO A 673 -23.07 3.49 14.76
CA PRO A 673 -22.23 2.86 15.78
C PRO A 673 -22.86 3.00 17.18
N ARG A 674 -22.58 2.02 18.04
CA ARG A 674 -23.04 1.95 19.44
C ARG A 674 -21.91 1.47 20.33
N GLY A 675 -21.97 1.83 21.61
CA GLY A 675 -21.01 1.39 22.63
C GLY A 675 -19.92 2.43 22.93
N ALA A 676 -19.03 2.07 23.84
CA ALA A 676 -17.92 2.94 24.25
C ALA A 676 -16.76 2.89 23.24
N GLY A 677 -15.88 3.88 23.32
CA GLY A 677 -14.63 3.93 22.57
C GLY A 677 -13.83 5.17 22.97
N HIS A 678 -12.74 5.42 22.26
CA HIS A 678 -11.77 6.43 22.64
C HIS A 678 -11.52 7.43 21.52
N ASP A 679 -11.46 8.71 21.85
CA ASP A 679 -11.02 9.75 20.90
C ASP A 679 -9.49 9.77 20.80
N GLN A 680 -8.81 9.38 21.87
CA GLN A 680 -7.37 9.25 21.97
C GLN A 680 -7.00 8.00 22.77
N LEU A 681 -5.99 7.28 22.31
CA LEU A 681 -5.31 6.23 23.07
C LEU A 681 -3.81 6.56 23.14
N CYS A 682 -3.22 6.37 24.31
CA CYS A 682 -1.80 6.60 24.53
C CYS A 682 -1.22 5.55 25.48
N SER A 683 -0.01 5.09 25.22
CA SER A 683 0.70 4.16 26.10
C SER A 683 2.21 4.34 26.02
N VAL A 684 2.90 4.02 27.11
CA VAL A 684 4.33 3.77 27.13
C VAL A 684 4.53 2.34 27.62
N TRP A 685 4.77 1.44 26.68
CA TRP A 685 4.91 0.01 26.94
C TRP A 685 6.38 -0.40 26.96
N THR A 686 6.77 -1.25 27.90
CA THR A 686 8.12 -1.84 27.98
C THR A 686 8.03 -3.29 27.56
N ASP A 687 8.94 -3.77 26.70
CA ASP A 687 9.01 -5.18 26.34
C ASP A 687 9.59 -6.01 27.52
N PRO A 688 8.78 -6.82 28.23
CA PRO A 688 9.26 -7.58 29.37
C PRO A 688 10.10 -8.79 28.95
N ASP A 689 9.95 -9.26 27.71
CA ASP A 689 10.56 -10.47 27.18
C ASP A 689 11.65 -10.11 26.14
N PHE A 690 12.29 -8.95 26.35
CA PHE A 690 13.33 -8.46 25.47
C PHE A 690 14.61 -9.30 25.63
N ASP A 691 15.10 -9.84 24.51
CA ASP A 691 16.38 -10.50 24.40
C ASP A 691 17.35 -9.61 23.59
N PRO A 692 18.40 -9.04 24.20
CA PRO A 692 19.33 -8.17 23.49
C PRO A 692 20.17 -8.89 22.43
N THR A 693 20.16 -10.22 22.39
CA THR A 693 20.87 -11.04 21.40
C THR A 693 20.01 -11.43 20.19
N ALA A 694 18.69 -11.24 20.28
CA ALA A 694 17.76 -11.58 19.21
C ALA A 694 17.46 -10.34 18.33
N PRO A 695 17.66 -10.40 17.01
CA PRO A 695 17.16 -9.36 16.12
C PRO A 695 15.63 -9.36 16.16
N ALA A 696 15.04 -8.15 16.18
CA ALA A 696 13.60 -7.97 16.37
C ALA A 696 13.09 -6.73 15.63
N TYR A 697 11.78 -6.68 15.41
CA TYR A 697 11.06 -5.49 14.99
C TYR A 697 9.77 -5.32 15.82
N TYR A 698 9.28 -4.09 15.86
CA TYR A 698 8.06 -3.70 16.55
C TYR A 698 7.28 -2.74 15.66
N TYR A 699 6.01 -3.01 15.38
CA TYR A 699 5.12 -1.99 14.82
C TYR A 699 3.85 -1.91 15.66
N THR A 700 3.11 -0.81 15.50
CA THR A 700 1.82 -0.65 16.19
C THR A 700 0.66 -0.74 15.23
N ARG A 701 -0.42 -1.38 15.68
CA ARG A 701 -1.71 -1.46 15.02
C ARG A 701 -2.75 -0.74 15.86
N VAL A 702 -3.39 0.28 15.30
CA VAL A 702 -4.50 1.01 15.92
C VAL A 702 -5.79 0.52 15.28
N VAL A 703 -6.81 0.21 16.08
CA VAL A 703 -8.06 -0.38 15.60
C VAL A 703 -9.24 0.44 16.06
N GLU A 704 -10.13 0.80 15.14
CA GLU A 704 -11.39 1.46 15.43
C GLU A 704 -12.45 0.47 15.94
N ASN A 705 -13.50 1.01 16.56
CA ASN A 705 -14.72 0.27 16.78
C ASN A 705 -15.31 -0.25 15.46
N PRO A 706 -16.12 -1.32 15.50
CA PRO A 706 -16.75 -1.83 14.28
C PRO A 706 -17.72 -0.81 13.66
N SER A 707 -17.64 -0.66 12.34
CA SER A 707 -18.52 0.14 11.49
C SER A 707 -19.14 -0.75 10.40
N CYS A 708 -20.12 -0.22 9.65
CA CYS A 708 -20.61 -0.89 8.46
C CYS A 708 -19.54 -0.87 7.38
N ARG A 709 -19.41 -1.98 6.64
CA ARG A 709 -18.64 -2.05 5.40
C ARG A 709 -19.43 -1.43 4.24
N TRP A 710 -18.77 -0.99 3.17
CA TRP A 710 -19.39 -0.31 2.02
C TRP A 710 -20.59 -1.05 1.44
N ASN A 711 -20.50 -2.38 1.37
CA ASN A 711 -21.57 -3.19 0.81
C ASN A 711 -22.82 -3.11 1.70
N GLN A 712 -22.68 -3.02 3.02
CA GLN A 712 -23.83 -2.85 3.91
C GLN A 712 -24.49 -1.48 3.71
N TYR A 713 -23.71 -0.40 3.53
CA TYR A 713 -24.27 0.91 3.17
C TYR A 713 -25.03 0.87 1.84
N LEU A 714 -24.48 0.18 0.83
CA LEU A 714 -25.13 -0.01 -0.45
C LEU A 714 -26.45 -0.78 -0.33
N CYS A 715 -26.46 -1.91 0.38
CA CYS A 715 -27.65 -2.74 0.59
C CYS A 715 -28.74 -1.98 1.34
N ASN A 716 -28.37 -1.18 2.36
CA ASN A 716 -29.31 -0.32 3.09
C ASN A 716 -29.93 0.75 2.17
N ARG A 717 -29.12 1.43 1.34
CA ARG A 717 -29.63 2.41 0.37
C ARG A 717 -30.56 1.80 -0.67
N ALA A 718 -30.30 0.56 -1.06
CA ALA A 718 -31.14 -0.19 -1.99
C ALA A 718 -32.43 -0.74 -1.35
N GLY A 719 -32.56 -0.65 -0.02
CA GLY A 719 -33.72 -1.17 0.71
C GLY A 719 -33.79 -2.70 0.76
N VAL A 720 -32.64 -3.38 0.65
CA VAL A 720 -32.56 -4.84 0.67
C VAL A 720 -32.93 -5.38 2.04
N VAL A 721 -33.87 -6.33 2.07
CA VAL A 721 -34.28 -7.08 3.25
C VAL A 721 -34.12 -8.57 2.94
N CYS A 722 -33.10 -9.22 3.51
CA CYS A 722 -32.77 -10.60 3.18
C CYS A 722 -33.84 -11.66 3.52
N SER A 723 -34.82 -11.30 4.35
CA SER A 723 -35.98 -12.15 4.63
C SER A 723 -37.10 -12.03 3.60
N ASP A 724 -37.05 -11.01 2.72
CA ASP A 724 -38.00 -10.77 1.64
C ASP A 724 -37.27 -10.67 0.29
N PRO A 725 -37.18 -11.79 -0.46
CA PRO A 725 -36.51 -11.81 -1.76
C PRO A 725 -37.06 -10.80 -2.78
N ALA A 726 -38.30 -10.30 -2.61
CA ALA A 726 -38.87 -9.30 -3.51
C ALA A 726 -38.17 -7.92 -3.38
N THR A 727 -37.43 -7.70 -2.29
CA THR A 727 -36.67 -6.47 -2.05
C THR A 727 -35.26 -6.50 -2.63
N ILE A 728 -34.77 -7.65 -3.12
CA ILE A 728 -33.39 -7.81 -3.61
C ILE A 728 -33.34 -7.43 -5.09
N PRO A 729 -32.73 -6.28 -5.47
CA PRO A 729 -32.58 -5.93 -6.87
C PRO A 729 -31.68 -6.92 -7.60
N SER A 730 -31.88 -7.07 -8.91
CA SER A 730 -31.04 -7.94 -9.74
C SER A 730 -29.56 -7.53 -9.64
N GLY A 731 -28.70 -8.52 -9.35
CA GLY A 731 -27.26 -8.31 -9.20
C GLY A 731 -26.81 -7.85 -7.81
N MET A 732 -27.71 -7.83 -6.81
CA MET A 732 -27.40 -7.52 -5.42
C MET A 732 -27.54 -8.74 -4.49
N ASP A 733 -27.47 -9.97 -5.03
CA ASP A 733 -27.59 -11.20 -4.25
C ASP A 733 -26.54 -11.30 -3.12
N ALA A 734 -25.36 -10.70 -3.35
CA ALA A 734 -24.27 -10.62 -2.36
C ALA A 734 -24.67 -9.87 -1.08
N CYS A 735 -25.71 -9.04 -1.08
CA CYS A 735 -26.23 -8.39 0.13
C CYS A 735 -26.73 -9.38 1.19
N CYS A 736 -27.11 -10.58 0.77
CA CYS A 736 -27.71 -11.60 1.64
C CYS A 736 -26.86 -12.87 1.75
N ASP A 737 -25.64 -12.80 1.24
CA ASP A 737 -24.66 -13.89 1.32
C ASP A 737 -23.92 -13.83 2.66
N PRO A 738 -24.01 -14.87 3.51
CA PRO A 738 -23.37 -14.88 4.82
C PRO A 738 -21.84 -14.92 4.74
N GLU A 739 -21.24 -15.24 3.60
CA GLU A 739 -19.79 -15.21 3.39
C GLU A 739 -19.26 -13.79 3.14
N VAL A 740 -20.14 -12.83 2.86
CA VAL A 740 -19.75 -11.44 2.61
C VAL A 740 -19.80 -10.66 3.93
N PRO A 741 -18.66 -10.12 4.42
CA PRO A 741 -18.66 -9.30 5.63
C PRO A 741 -19.60 -8.09 5.49
N THR A 742 -20.35 -7.79 6.56
CA THR A 742 -21.25 -6.62 6.63
C THR A 742 -20.70 -5.52 7.53
N THR A 743 -19.67 -5.83 8.29
CA THR A 743 -18.97 -4.91 9.20
C THR A 743 -17.49 -4.91 8.92
N ILE A 744 -16.84 -3.80 9.22
CA ILE A 744 -15.39 -3.64 9.13
C ILE A 744 -14.84 -3.03 10.43
N GLN A 745 -13.56 -3.26 10.70
CA GLN A 745 -12.81 -2.57 11.76
C GLN A 745 -11.58 -1.93 11.14
N GLU A 746 -11.77 -0.66 10.78
CA GLU A 746 -10.74 0.20 10.22
C GLU A 746 -9.55 0.36 11.16
N ARG A 747 -8.37 0.62 10.59
CA ARG A 747 -7.12 0.55 11.32
C ARG A 747 -5.99 1.36 10.68
N ALA A 748 -4.93 1.52 11.46
CA ALA A 748 -3.65 2.06 11.02
C ALA A 748 -2.50 1.14 11.44
N TRP A 749 -1.46 1.05 10.60
CA TRP A 749 -0.24 0.28 10.84
C TRP A 749 0.97 1.19 10.73
N SER A 750 1.75 1.33 11.82
CA SER A 750 3.01 2.08 11.75
C SER A 750 4.08 1.35 10.95
N SER A 751 5.05 2.10 10.42
CA SER A 751 6.32 1.47 10.04
C SER A 751 6.96 0.77 11.24
N PRO A 752 7.67 -0.35 11.04
CA PRO A 752 8.37 -1.03 12.12
C PRO A 752 9.56 -0.21 12.64
N ILE A 753 9.80 -0.31 13.94
CA ILE A 753 11.05 0.05 14.60
C ILE A 753 11.88 -1.22 14.77
N TRP A 754 13.13 -1.17 14.34
CA TRP A 754 14.02 -2.33 14.27
C TRP A 754 14.99 -2.37 15.44
N TYR A 755 15.41 -3.57 15.84
CA TYR A 755 16.52 -3.79 16.76
C TYR A 755 17.49 -4.81 16.16
N THR A 756 18.74 -4.38 16.00
CA THR A 756 19.84 -5.23 15.54
C THR A 756 20.86 -5.40 16.66
N PRO A 757 21.15 -6.64 17.10
CA PRO A 757 22.18 -6.93 18.10
C PRO A 757 23.56 -6.46 17.63
N ARG A 758 24.42 -6.04 18.58
CA ARG A 758 25.80 -5.60 18.28
C ARG A 758 26.66 -6.66 17.59
N GLU A 759 26.35 -7.93 17.80
CA GLU A 759 27.12 -9.07 17.28
C GLU A 759 26.79 -9.36 15.81
N VAL A 760 25.68 -8.80 15.30
CA VAL A 760 25.21 -8.94 13.91
C VAL A 760 25.64 -7.73 13.06
N ASN A 761 25.80 -6.56 13.68
CA ASN A 761 26.20 -5.30 13.04
C ASN A 761 27.69 -5.19 12.70
#